data_AF-A0A5C4W944-F1
#
_entry.id   AF-A0A5C4W944-F1
#
_cell.length_a   1.000
_cell.length_b   1.000
_cell.length_c   1.000
_cell.angle_alpha   90.00
_cell.angle_beta   90.00
_cell.angle_gamma   90.00
#
_symmetry.space_group_name_H-M   'P 1'
#
loop_
_entity.id
_entity.type
_entity.pdbx_description
1 polymer ?
#
loop_
_entity_poly.entity_id
_entity_poly.type
_entity_poly.pdbx_seq_one_letter_code
_entity_poly.pdbx_strand_id
1 'polypeptide(L)'
;MQSFPRVLFDEAHSESWTVRREVAEAINPAHPDDNSYARAAGLLRHLGQTVTARTSGALTPEVLAEQDVLVIAHPAGERWERTTGQGSPVFTADELDAVESFVAAGGGLVVLAEEEQDKYGNNLRELLARFGVGVGHATVRDPRHAHRDVATWVLATPATGSGLVAGVRTACFYRAGVLSADGPEGSTAEVLFASSADADPAGAPLAVAVRHGRGRVVAFADSDLFGDDSIDDYDHRRLWENVVTWAARVPDADAPGAARDETKSALFERLKAAVEELRPLQVKDGSVPEEKERAKALVAEIGARVGEISPYFPHDAAYLQAVQDDLAKWAAQDLGVPDFLDSLDRFHPDTQRVDGLEHVVVFPMYTQNGNPNRNLEAVWIRTIWPDWLAELEAGGYDNPMFVPIAFEDFTAGYDTHSAVLFPETVAVRQAPARFTWGGIFADREAARFRRVSRAAADTLKLDLPPDAERLLASQRLAQDTYVLWDLVHDRTHSHGDLPFDPFMIKQRMPYWLYSLEELRCDLTAFGEAVKLAERGVPHARYVQVAILFDRLFRFPITGARVRNYDGLGGQLLFAYLHRNDIVRWTDNRLTIDWERVADGVADLRGEVEKLYRDSIDRSKLAHWLAAYELVSAYVAPHPGSSWAKGLDALPEEQKAKVDAVLPDEFPLSMFYEALRRKLTDVVESTEGLRA
;
A
#
# COMPACT_ATOMS: atom_id res chain seq x y z
N MET A 1 6.46 -11.73 9.85
CA MET A 1 6.69 -10.34 10.34
C MET A 1 5.37 -9.61 10.50
N GLN A 2 5.29 -8.68 11.46
CA GLN A 2 4.17 -7.76 11.64
C GLN A 2 4.21 -6.66 10.55
N SER A 3 3.05 -6.08 10.20
CA SER A 3 2.96 -5.05 9.15
C SER A 3 3.66 -3.73 9.56
N PHE A 4 3.68 -3.43 10.87
CA PHE A 4 4.27 -2.22 11.44
C PHE A 4 5.53 -2.48 12.27
N PRO A 5 6.50 -1.52 12.27
CA PRO A 5 7.73 -1.62 13.06
C PRO A 5 7.55 -1.69 14.58
N ARG A 6 8.53 -2.32 15.23
CA ARG A 6 8.80 -2.24 16.68
C ARG A 6 10.00 -1.33 16.94
N VAL A 7 9.79 -0.29 17.73
CA VAL A 7 10.77 0.76 18.04
C VAL A 7 11.10 0.69 19.53
N LEU A 8 12.36 0.47 19.83
CA LEU A 8 12.90 0.47 21.18
C LEU A 8 13.63 1.80 21.42
N PHE A 9 13.15 2.57 22.40
CA PHE A 9 13.90 3.68 22.97
C PHE A 9 14.80 3.16 24.09
N ASP A 10 16.08 3.48 24.00
CA ASP A 10 16.99 3.27 25.12
C ASP A 10 16.71 4.32 26.20
N GLU A 11 16.50 3.86 27.43
CA GLU A 11 16.33 4.65 28.65
C GLU A 11 17.12 4.03 29.82
N ALA A 12 18.12 3.18 29.50
CA ALA A 12 18.92 2.42 30.44
C ALA A 12 20.35 2.95 30.58
N HIS A 13 20.73 3.95 29.79
CA HIS A 13 22.07 4.54 29.69
C HIS A 13 22.05 6.04 30.02
N SER A 14 21.24 6.43 31.01
CA SER A 14 21.19 7.79 31.54
C SER A 14 20.86 8.83 30.46
N GLU A 15 19.83 8.53 29.67
CA GLU A 15 19.32 9.36 28.59
C GLU A 15 18.71 10.64 29.14
N SER A 16 19.00 11.76 28.47
CA SER A 16 18.40 13.06 28.78
C SER A 16 16.94 13.14 28.35
N TRP A 17 16.50 12.26 27.43
CA TRP A 17 15.14 12.22 26.91
C TRP A 17 14.46 10.90 27.23
N THR A 18 13.17 10.96 27.55
CA THR A 18 12.35 9.79 27.85
C THR A 18 11.03 9.84 27.11
N VAL A 19 10.53 8.68 26.66
CA VAL A 19 9.16 8.56 26.11
C VAL A 19 8.11 8.37 27.20
N ARG A 20 8.52 8.37 28.47
CA ARG A 20 7.69 8.22 29.67
C ARG A 20 7.49 9.58 30.33
N ARG A 21 6.31 10.16 30.15
CA ARG A 21 6.00 11.52 30.60
C ARG A 21 6.23 11.72 32.10
N GLU A 22 5.83 10.74 32.91
CA GLU A 22 5.99 10.77 34.35
C GLU A 22 7.47 10.82 34.80
N VAL A 23 8.37 10.28 33.99
CA VAL A 23 9.81 10.32 34.24
C VAL A 23 10.37 11.69 33.87
N ALA A 24 9.94 12.27 32.74
CA ALA A 24 10.32 13.64 32.38
C ALA A 24 9.87 14.66 33.45
N GLU A 25 8.67 14.50 34.01
CA GLU A 25 8.15 15.30 35.12
C GLU A 25 8.95 15.14 36.41
N ALA A 26 9.54 13.96 36.66
CA ALA A 26 10.39 13.74 37.82
C ALA A 26 11.79 14.37 37.64
N ILE A 27 12.37 14.25 36.44
CA ILE A 27 13.71 14.73 36.10
C ILE A 27 13.73 16.25 35.97
N ASN A 28 12.71 16.83 35.33
CA ASN A 28 12.58 18.26 35.13
C ASN A 28 11.18 18.80 35.50
N PRO A 29 10.87 18.92 36.82
CA PRO A 29 9.53 19.33 37.25
C PRO A 29 9.10 20.73 36.79
N ALA A 30 10.06 21.62 36.51
CA ALA A 30 9.77 22.98 36.05
C ALA A 30 9.45 23.03 34.55
N HIS A 31 10.13 22.22 33.75
CA HIS A 31 10.04 22.20 32.29
C HIS A 31 10.14 20.74 31.78
N PRO A 32 9.13 19.90 32.03
CA PRO A 32 9.19 18.49 31.65
C PRO A 32 9.22 18.26 30.14
N ASP A 33 8.76 19.22 29.34
CA ASP A 33 8.77 19.12 27.88
C ASP A 33 10.22 19.06 27.34
N ASP A 34 11.17 19.74 28.00
CA ASP A 34 12.61 19.77 27.69
C ASP A 34 13.35 18.43 27.95
N ASN A 35 12.64 17.39 28.42
CA ASN A 35 13.18 16.04 28.63
C ASN A 35 12.20 14.94 28.16
N SER A 36 11.12 15.32 27.45
CA SER A 36 10.04 14.41 27.07
C SER A 36 10.00 14.23 25.57
N TYR A 37 9.99 12.97 25.13
CA TYR A 37 9.71 12.51 23.76
C TYR A 37 8.35 11.78 23.69
N ALA A 38 7.46 12.01 24.65
CA ALA A 38 6.18 11.32 24.74
C ALA A 38 5.30 11.59 23.49
N ARG A 39 5.32 12.81 22.93
CA ARG A 39 4.63 13.14 21.68
C ARG A 39 5.28 12.48 20.48
N ALA A 40 6.60 12.49 20.38
CA ALA A 40 7.34 11.80 19.32
C ALA A 40 7.02 10.29 19.29
N ALA A 41 6.96 9.64 20.45
CA ALA A 41 6.48 8.26 20.57
C ALA A 41 5.00 8.11 20.22
N GLY A 42 4.16 9.08 20.58
CA GLY A 42 2.74 9.14 20.22
C GLY A 42 2.51 9.16 18.71
N LEU A 43 3.30 9.93 17.95
CA LEU A 43 3.25 9.98 16.48
C LEU A 43 3.52 8.61 15.86
N LEU A 44 4.56 7.91 16.34
CA LEU A 44 4.88 6.57 15.85
C LEU A 44 3.79 5.54 16.18
N ARG A 45 3.20 5.62 17.39
CA ARG A 45 2.05 4.77 17.77
C ARG A 45 0.83 5.04 16.90
N HIS A 46 0.59 6.30 16.55
CA HIS A 46 -0.47 6.70 15.63
C HIS A 46 -0.27 6.12 14.22
N LEU A 47 0.98 5.91 13.81
CA LEU A 47 1.36 5.17 12.59
C LEU A 47 1.29 3.64 12.73
N GLY A 48 0.76 3.13 13.84
CA GLY A 48 0.65 1.70 14.13
C GLY A 48 1.94 1.04 14.63
N GLN A 49 3.01 1.81 14.83
CA GLN A 49 4.27 1.26 15.33
C GLN A 49 4.16 0.91 16.82
N THR A 50 4.81 -0.17 17.24
CA THR A 50 4.95 -0.48 18.66
C THR A 50 6.14 0.31 19.21
N VAL A 51 5.93 1.11 20.26
CA VAL A 51 7.00 1.90 20.88
C VAL A 51 7.17 1.53 22.34
N THR A 52 8.35 1.02 22.70
CA THR A 52 8.72 0.60 24.06
C THR A 52 9.98 1.31 24.55
N ALA A 53 10.14 1.41 25.87
CA ALA A 53 11.35 1.94 26.49
C ALA A 53 12.11 0.81 27.20
N ARG A 54 13.43 0.76 27.02
CA ARG A 54 14.34 -0.10 27.78
C ARG A 54 14.84 0.68 28.99
N THR A 55 14.41 0.29 30.18
CA THR A 55 14.67 1.10 31.39
C THR A 55 15.81 0.60 32.26
N SER A 56 16.40 -0.57 31.93
CA SER A 56 17.53 -1.14 32.67
C SER A 56 18.21 -2.25 31.88
N GLY A 57 19.50 -2.46 32.15
CA GLY A 57 20.31 -3.56 31.60
C GLY A 57 20.87 -3.28 30.20
N ALA A 58 21.83 -4.12 29.79
CA ALA A 58 22.59 -3.90 28.56
C ALA A 58 21.79 -4.13 27.27
N LEU A 59 22.24 -3.54 26.16
CA LEU A 59 21.76 -3.79 24.80
C LEU A 59 22.37 -5.07 24.22
N THR A 60 21.79 -6.23 24.56
CA THR A 60 22.28 -7.53 24.07
C THR A 60 21.64 -7.92 22.73
N PRO A 61 22.23 -8.86 21.96
CA PRO A 61 21.63 -9.36 20.72
C PRO A 61 20.20 -9.88 20.90
N GLU A 62 19.89 -10.53 22.02
CA GLU A 62 18.56 -11.06 22.33
C GLU A 62 17.52 -9.94 22.50
N VAL A 63 17.92 -8.83 23.14
CA VAL A 63 17.05 -7.66 23.33
C VAL A 63 16.73 -7.00 21.97
N LEU A 64 17.73 -6.91 21.10
CA LEU A 64 17.63 -6.26 19.79
C LEU A 64 16.97 -7.14 18.71
N ALA A 65 16.99 -8.47 18.86
CA ALA A 65 16.50 -9.40 17.84
C ALA A 65 15.02 -9.15 17.44
N GLU A 66 14.18 -8.76 18.41
CA GLU A 66 12.76 -8.50 18.22
C GLU A 66 12.42 -7.06 17.81
N GLN A 67 13.42 -6.19 17.66
CA GLN A 67 13.20 -4.78 17.32
C GLN A 67 13.47 -4.53 15.84
N ASP A 68 12.79 -3.54 15.29
CA ASP A 68 13.03 -3.04 13.94
C ASP A 68 13.86 -1.76 13.96
N VAL A 69 13.75 -0.96 15.03
CA VAL A 69 14.53 0.27 15.27
C VAL A 69 14.97 0.37 16.72
N LEU A 70 16.22 0.77 16.94
CA LEU A 70 16.74 1.27 18.21
C LEU A 70 16.89 2.80 18.12
N VAL A 71 16.39 3.52 19.12
CA VAL A 71 16.58 4.97 19.28
C VAL A 71 17.43 5.23 20.52
N ILE A 72 18.53 5.97 20.34
CA ILE A 72 19.42 6.42 21.42
C ILE A 72 19.34 7.94 21.49
N ALA A 73 18.67 8.45 22.52
CA ALA A 73 18.37 9.86 22.66
C ALA A 73 19.26 10.51 23.73
N HIS A 74 20.46 10.92 23.30
CA HIS A 74 21.42 11.69 24.11
C HIS A 74 21.67 11.12 25.53
N PRO A 75 22.35 9.95 25.67
CA PRO A 75 22.87 9.49 26.96
C PRO A 75 23.86 10.50 27.53
N ALA A 76 23.73 10.85 28.80
CA ALA A 76 24.57 11.87 29.44
C ALA A 76 24.85 11.58 30.91
N GLY A 77 25.96 12.10 31.42
CA GLY A 77 26.21 12.19 32.84
C GLY A 77 25.46 13.37 33.49
N GLU A 78 25.05 13.19 34.74
CA GLU A 78 24.21 14.14 35.50
C GLU A 78 24.87 15.50 35.82
N ARG A 79 26.13 15.71 35.41
CA ARG A 79 26.85 16.95 35.71
C ARG A 79 26.28 18.15 34.94
N TRP A 80 25.87 17.92 33.69
CA TRP A 80 25.42 18.97 32.77
C TRP A 80 23.98 18.79 32.34
N GLU A 81 23.50 17.55 32.32
CA GLU A 81 22.14 17.21 31.92
C GLU A 81 21.34 16.63 33.08
N ARG A 82 20.02 16.74 32.95
CA ARG A 82 19.10 15.99 33.80
C ARG A 82 18.67 14.76 33.02
N THR A 83 18.83 13.58 33.61
CA THR A 83 18.70 12.31 32.90
C THR A 83 17.80 11.33 33.65
N THR A 84 17.47 10.21 33.01
CA THR A 84 16.75 9.08 33.63
C THR A 84 17.43 8.51 34.89
N GLY A 85 18.71 8.83 35.11
CA GLY A 85 19.51 8.33 36.23
C GLY A 85 19.69 6.81 36.21
N GLN A 86 19.42 6.16 35.07
CA GLN A 86 19.56 4.70 34.92
C GLN A 86 20.93 4.37 34.32
N GLY A 87 21.59 3.35 34.86
CA GLY A 87 22.82 2.80 34.28
C GLY A 87 23.96 3.81 34.09
N SER A 88 24.65 3.70 32.97
CA SER A 88 25.85 4.48 32.62
C SER A 88 25.67 5.08 31.22
N PRO A 89 26.09 6.34 30.97
CA PRO A 89 26.03 6.94 29.64
C PRO A 89 27.07 6.36 28.65
N VAL A 90 27.92 5.45 29.11
CA VAL A 90 28.93 4.77 28.31
C VAL A 90 28.47 3.35 28.01
N PHE A 91 28.29 3.06 26.72
CA PHE A 91 28.04 1.71 26.20
C PHE A 91 29.31 0.87 26.30
N THR A 92 29.17 -0.38 26.71
CA THR A 92 30.28 -1.34 26.74
C THR A 92 30.66 -1.80 25.33
N ALA A 93 31.86 -2.36 25.16
CA ALA A 93 32.30 -2.91 23.88
C ALA A 93 31.34 -3.96 23.32
N ASP A 94 30.80 -4.82 24.18
CA ASP A 94 29.83 -5.86 23.80
C ASP A 94 28.51 -5.26 23.30
N GLU A 95 28.06 -4.14 23.88
CA GLU A 95 26.85 -3.44 23.41
C GLU A 95 27.08 -2.74 22.08
N LEU A 96 28.23 -2.10 21.91
CA LEU A 96 28.60 -1.51 20.63
C LEU A 96 28.64 -2.58 19.52
N ASP A 97 29.23 -3.75 19.80
CA ASP A 97 29.26 -4.90 18.88
C ASP A 97 27.85 -5.44 18.59
N ALA A 98 26.97 -5.50 19.61
CA ALA A 98 25.59 -5.95 19.45
C ALA A 98 24.77 -4.98 18.59
N VAL A 99 24.91 -3.67 18.79
CA VAL A 99 24.24 -2.64 18.00
C VAL A 99 24.73 -2.65 16.55
N GLU A 100 26.04 -2.74 16.31
CA GLU A 100 26.59 -2.86 14.95
C GLU A 100 26.07 -4.11 14.25
N SER A 101 26.08 -5.26 14.93
CA SER A 101 25.56 -6.53 14.40
C SER A 101 24.06 -6.45 14.09
N PHE A 102 23.29 -5.81 14.96
CA PHE A 102 21.86 -5.58 14.77
C PHE A 102 21.59 -4.75 13.50
N VAL A 103 22.31 -3.64 13.31
CA VAL A 103 22.18 -2.81 12.11
C VAL A 103 22.63 -3.59 10.87
N ALA A 104 23.79 -4.24 10.90
CA ALA A 104 24.28 -5.03 9.76
C ALA A 104 23.27 -6.12 9.33
N ALA A 105 22.55 -6.71 10.29
CA ALA A 105 21.51 -7.70 10.06
C ALA A 105 20.18 -7.12 9.54
N GLY A 106 20.02 -5.80 9.45
CA GLY A 106 18.82 -5.14 8.92
C GLY A 106 18.07 -4.25 9.91
N GLY A 107 18.52 -4.18 11.17
CA GLY A 107 17.96 -3.24 12.15
C GLY A 107 18.20 -1.77 11.79
N GLY A 108 17.33 -0.90 12.29
CA GLY A 108 17.48 0.55 12.21
C GLY A 108 18.11 1.15 13.46
N LEU A 109 18.95 2.16 13.31
CA LEU A 109 19.48 2.94 14.43
C LEU A 109 19.21 4.43 14.22
N VAL A 110 18.59 5.09 15.21
CA VAL A 110 18.45 6.55 15.24
C VAL A 110 19.21 7.08 16.45
N VAL A 111 20.18 7.97 16.25
CA VAL A 111 21.01 8.53 17.32
C VAL A 111 20.86 10.05 17.35
N LEU A 112 20.57 10.58 18.53
CA LEU A 112 20.48 12.00 18.79
C LEU A 112 21.73 12.39 19.60
N ALA A 113 22.66 13.07 18.94
CA ALA A 113 23.83 13.70 19.56
C ALA A 113 23.48 15.14 19.97
N GLU A 114 24.46 15.88 20.47
CA GLU A 114 24.25 17.21 21.05
C GLU A 114 25.43 18.16 20.79
N GLU A 115 25.23 19.47 20.99
CA GLU A 115 26.32 20.45 21.02
C GLU A 115 27.41 20.08 22.03
N GLU A 116 28.65 20.51 21.78
CA GLU A 116 29.75 20.36 22.76
C GLU A 116 29.87 18.93 23.34
N GLN A 117 29.63 17.92 22.49
CA GLN A 117 29.41 16.50 22.81
C GLN A 117 30.36 15.89 23.87
N ASP A 118 31.60 16.38 24.00
CA ASP A 118 32.57 15.87 25.00
C ASP A 118 32.19 16.17 26.45
N LYS A 119 31.24 17.07 26.69
CA LYS A 119 30.79 17.43 28.05
C LYS A 119 30.07 16.29 28.77
N TYR A 120 29.38 15.44 28.02
CA TYR A 120 28.33 14.57 28.57
C TYR A 120 28.83 13.20 29.04
N GLY A 121 30.11 12.88 28.80
CA GLY A 121 30.70 11.65 29.32
C GLY A 121 30.13 10.36 28.72
N ASN A 122 29.50 10.43 27.54
CA ASN A 122 29.08 9.27 26.76
C ASN A 122 30.12 8.90 25.69
N ASN A 123 29.88 7.78 24.99
CA ASN A 123 30.71 7.33 23.87
C ASN A 123 29.94 7.26 22.53
N LEU A 124 29.03 8.21 22.27
CA LEU A 124 28.32 8.28 20.98
C LEU A 124 29.27 8.44 19.78
N ARG A 125 30.42 9.10 19.95
CA ARG A 125 31.47 9.17 18.91
C ARG A 125 31.99 7.78 18.53
N GLU A 126 32.17 6.90 19.51
CA GLU A 126 32.65 5.53 19.28
C GLU A 126 31.59 4.69 18.57
N LEU A 127 30.33 4.79 19.01
CA LEU A 127 29.20 4.12 18.38
C LEU A 127 29.02 4.54 16.92
N LEU A 128 28.92 5.84 16.65
CA LEU A 128 28.66 6.36 15.30
C LEU A 128 29.86 6.18 14.35
N ALA A 129 31.09 6.14 14.87
CA ALA A 129 32.28 5.87 14.07
C ALA A 129 32.25 4.47 13.41
N ARG A 130 31.59 3.48 14.03
CA ARG A 130 31.38 2.14 13.42
C ARG A 130 30.57 2.20 12.12
N PHE A 131 29.74 3.22 11.98
CA PHE A 131 28.93 3.47 10.79
C PHE A 131 29.52 4.57 9.89
N GLY A 132 30.73 5.05 10.18
CA GLY A 132 31.37 6.10 9.38
C GLY A 132 30.80 7.51 9.61
N VAL A 133 30.12 7.73 10.73
CA VAL A 133 29.59 9.03 11.11
C VAL A 133 30.42 9.58 12.26
N GLY A 134 31.07 10.72 12.05
CA GLY A 134 31.75 11.43 13.14
C GLY A 134 30.82 12.45 13.78
N VAL A 135 30.78 12.50 15.10
CA VAL A 135 30.18 13.61 15.87
C VAL A 135 31.28 14.60 16.20
N GLY A 136 31.01 15.91 16.16
CA GLY A 136 31.94 17.00 16.46
C GLY A 136 31.69 17.65 17.82
N HIS A 137 32.72 18.28 18.41
CA HIS A 137 32.55 19.15 19.59
C HIS A 137 32.36 20.60 19.11
N ALA A 138 31.13 21.03 18.91
CA ALA A 138 30.82 22.38 18.44
C ALA A 138 29.42 22.79 18.91
N THR A 139 29.13 24.08 18.81
CA THR A 139 27.78 24.64 18.83
C THR A 139 27.62 25.46 17.57
N VAL A 140 26.66 25.11 16.72
CA VAL A 140 26.38 25.86 15.51
C VAL A 140 25.67 27.16 15.87
N ARG A 141 26.08 28.26 15.22
CA ARG A 141 25.44 29.58 15.38
C ARG A 141 25.11 30.18 14.02
N ASP A 142 23.85 30.54 13.80
CA ASP A 142 23.39 31.21 12.60
C ASP A 142 22.39 32.32 12.93
N PRO A 143 22.88 33.52 13.33
CA PRO A 143 22.00 34.63 13.68
C PRO A 143 21.18 35.16 12.49
N ARG A 144 21.46 34.75 11.25
CA ARG A 144 20.71 35.20 10.06
C ARG A 144 19.55 34.27 9.74
N HIS A 145 19.68 32.99 10.07
CA HIS A 145 18.66 31.96 9.85
C HIS A 145 18.35 31.28 11.18
N ALA A 146 17.84 32.06 12.13
CA ALA A 146 17.54 31.61 13.49
C ALA A 146 16.03 31.63 13.78
N HIS A 147 15.54 30.60 14.48
CA HIS A 147 14.22 30.62 15.10
C HIS A 147 14.22 31.61 16.27
N ARG A 148 13.20 32.49 16.31
CA ARG A 148 12.98 33.49 17.38
C ARG A 148 14.23 34.33 17.71
N ASP A 149 15.05 34.64 16.72
CA ASP A 149 16.28 35.44 16.84
C ASP A 149 17.33 34.85 17.82
N VAL A 150 17.24 33.56 18.16
CA VAL A 150 18.22 32.86 19.00
C VAL A 150 19.29 32.24 18.10
N ALA A 151 20.52 32.74 18.15
CA ALA A 151 21.56 32.37 17.19
C ALA A 151 21.89 30.87 17.15
N THR A 152 21.65 30.11 18.22
CA THR A 152 21.87 28.65 18.24
C THR A 152 20.69 27.85 17.71
N TRP A 153 19.51 28.48 17.55
CA TRP A 153 18.28 27.85 17.06
C TRP A 153 18.24 27.92 15.53
N VAL A 154 19.11 27.15 14.89
CA VAL A 154 19.43 27.25 13.47
C VAL A 154 18.36 26.61 12.59
N LEU A 155 17.81 27.39 11.67
CA LEU A 155 16.99 26.89 10.57
C LEU A 155 17.89 26.25 9.53
N ALA A 156 17.91 24.91 9.53
CA ALA A 156 18.82 24.16 8.70
C ALA A 156 18.44 24.22 7.22
N THR A 157 19.44 24.15 6.35
CA THR A 157 19.27 24.05 4.90
C THR A 157 19.15 22.58 4.49
N PRO A 158 18.09 22.17 3.78
CA PRO A 158 18.02 20.83 3.19
C PRO A 158 19.22 20.60 2.25
N ALA A 159 19.94 19.50 2.48
CA ALA A 159 21.13 19.14 1.71
C ALA A 159 20.85 17.99 0.71
N THR A 160 19.62 17.51 0.66
CA THR A 160 19.17 16.43 -0.22
C THR A 160 17.78 16.69 -0.80
N GLY A 161 17.51 16.09 -1.96
CA GLY A 161 16.17 15.98 -2.55
C GLY A 161 15.53 14.60 -2.38
N SER A 162 16.18 13.71 -1.62
CA SER A 162 15.76 12.33 -1.37
C SER A 162 14.37 12.24 -0.78
N GLY A 163 13.71 11.11 -1.04
CA GLY A 163 12.39 10.81 -0.51
C GLY A 163 12.38 10.72 1.02
N LEU A 164 13.53 10.53 1.68
CA LEU A 164 13.64 10.56 3.15
C LEU A 164 13.10 11.87 3.75
N VAL A 165 13.32 12.99 3.08
CA VAL A 165 12.85 14.31 3.54
C VAL A 165 11.56 14.74 2.82
N ALA A 166 10.81 13.81 2.24
CA ALA A 166 9.56 14.10 1.56
C ALA A 166 8.52 14.73 2.51
N GLY A 167 8.06 15.94 2.15
CA GLY A 167 7.15 16.73 2.97
C GLY A 167 7.84 17.44 4.14
N VAL A 168 9.17 17.58 4.10
CA VAL A 168 9.95 18.35 5.09
C VAL A 168 10.63 19.50 4.36
N ARG A 169 10.12 20.72 4.55
CA ARG A 169 10.69 21.93 3.96
C ARG A 169 11.63 22.63 4.91
N THR A 170 11.28 22.64 6.20
CA THR A 170 12.04 23.37 7.23
C THR A 170 12.21 22.53 8.50
N ALA A 171 13.41 22.55 9.05
CA ALA A 171 13.72 22.00 10.36
C ALA A 171 14.62 22.99 11.14
N CYS A 172 14.27 23.24 12.40
CA CYS A 172 15.01 24.07 13.33
C CYS A 172 15.80 23.19 14.29
N PHE A 173 17.11 23.40 14.35
CA PHE A 173 18.01 22.72 15.27
C PHE A 173 18.38 23.69 16.41
N TYR A 174 17.99 23.41 17.64
CA TYR A 174 18.00 24.35 18.78
C TYR A 174 19.38 24.48 19.41
N ARG A 175 20.14 23.39 19.51
CA ARG A 175 21.50 23.42 20.05
C ARG A 175 22.39 22.43 19.32
N ALA A 176 22.34 22.49 17.98
CA ALA A 176 23.10 21.54 17.19
C ALA A 176 24.62 21.63 17.41
N GLY A 177 25.23 20.47 17.59
CA GLY A 177 26.62 20.23 17.26
C GLY A 177 26.84 20.13 15.75
N VAL A 178 27.84 19.34 15.35
CA VAL A 178 28.09 19.05 13.93
C VAL A 178 28.37 17.57 13.74
N LEU A 179 28.02 17.06 12.57
CA LEU A 179 28.34 15.72 12.11
C LEU A 179 29.35 15.77 10.95
N SER A 180 29.95 14.63 10.68
CA SER A 180 30.75 14.35 9.49
C SER A 180 30.35 13.00 8.93
N ALA A 181 30.48 12.87 7.61
CA ALA A 181 30.07 11.70 6.86
C ALA A 181 31.26 11.21 6.01
N ASP A 182 32.38 10.93 6.68
CA ASP A 182 33.60 10.38 6.08
C ASP A 182 33.55 8.85 6.16
N GLY A 183 32.51 8.26 5.57
CA GLY A 183 32.24 6.84 5.71
C GLY A 183 33.42 5.95 5.28
N PRO A 184 33.61 4.75 5.86
CA PRO A 184 34.60 3.79 5.37
C PRO A 184 34.35 3.45 3.88
N GLU A 185 35.38 3.02 3.15
CA GLU A 185 35.24 2.60 1.74
C GLU A 185 34.04 1.65 1.56
N GLY A 186 32.99 2.10 0.87
CA GLY A 186 31.79 1.30 0.57
C GLY A 186 30.48 1.73 1.25
N SER A 187 30.49 2.61 2.25
CA SER A 187 29.23 3.16 2.82
C SER A 187 28.71 4.36 2.02
N THR A 188 27.41 4.37 1.69
CA THR A 188 26.74 5.55 1.10
C THR A 188 26.13 6.38 2.23
N ALA A 189 26.81 7.46 2.62
CA ALA A 189 26.29 8.45 3.54
C ALA A 189 25.62 9.60 2.78
N GLU A 190 24.53 10.10 3.33
CA GLU A 190 23.72 11.17 2.78
C GLU A 190 23.52 12.26 3.85
N VAL A 191 23.90 13.50 3.54
CA VAL A 191 23.61 14.64 4.42
C VAL A 191 22.19 15.11 4.15
N LEU A 192 21.36 15.12 5.17
CA LEU A 192 19.96 15.50 5.08
C LEU A 192 19.77 17.01 5.24
N PHE A 193 20.46 17.54 6.26
CA PHE A 193 20.43 18.93 6.64
C PHE A 193 21.84 19.42 6.96
N ALA A 194 22.13 20.66 6.60
CA ALA A 194 23.37 21.35 6.93
C ALA A 194 23.09 22.75 7.47
N SER A 195 24.04 23.30 8.22
CA SER A 195 24.02 24.72 8.58
C SER A 195 24.16 25.60 7.33
N SER A 196 23.66 26.84 7.38
CA SER A 196 23.73 27.72 6.21
C SER A 196 25.17 28.15 5.89
N ALA A 197 25.35 28.82 4.76
CA ALA A 197 26.63 29.44 4.40
C ALA A 197 27.03 30.61 5.32
N ASP A 198 26.09 31.19 6.06
CA ASP A 198 26.31 32.30 7.00
C ASP A 198 26.51 31.84 8.45
N ALA A 199 26.33 30.53 8.72
CA ALA A 199 26.51 29.94 10.03
C ALA A 199 27.99 29.82 10.43
N ASP A 200 28.26 29.63 11.71
CA ASP A 200 29.54 29.20 12.26
C ASP A 200 29.37 27.88 13.03
N PRO A 201 29.95 26.76 12.55
CA PRO A 201 30.60 26.59 11.25
C PRO A 201 29.60 26.59 10.08
N ALA A 202 30.03 27.09 8.92
CA ALA A 202 29.20 27.17 7.70
C ALA A 202 29.13 25.83 6.96
N GLY A 203 27.95 25.47 6.45
CA GLY A 203 27.75 24.26 5.63
C GLY A 203 28.02 22.94 6.35
N ALA A 204 28.02 22.93 7.68
CA ALA A 204 28.32 21.75 8.48
C ALA A 204 27.10 20.79 8.51
N PRO A 205 27.28 19.48 8.28
CA PRO A 205 26.20 18.51 8.41
C PRO A 205 25.58 18.52 9.81
N LEU A 206 24.25 18.57 9.88
CA LEU A 206 23.46 18.55 11.11
C LEU A 206 22.65 17.25 11.25
N ALA A 207 22.33 16.61 10.13
CA ALA A 207 21.69 15.30 10.11
C ALA A 207 22.25 14.46 8.95
N VAL A 208 22.55 13.19 9.23
CA VAL A 208 23.17 12.25 8.27
C VAL A 208 22.43 10.92 8.29
N ALA A 209 22.14 10.38 7.12
CA ALA A 209 21.62 9.03 6.93
C ALA A 209 22.67 8.12 6.28
N VAL A 210 22.79 6.88 6.74
CA VAL A 210 23.77 5.90 6.24
C VAL A 210 23.09 4.55 6.05
N ARG A 211 23.43 3.86 4.96
CA ARG A 211 23.14 2.42 4.79
C ARG A 211 24.35 1.60 5.23
N HIS A 212 24.13 0.62 6.11
CA HIS A 212 25.19 -0.24 6.64
C HIS A 212 24.71 -1.70 6.67
N GLY A 213 25.38 -2.58 5.93
CA GLY A 213 24.91 -3.95 5.69
C GLY A 213 23.50 -3.95 5.08
N ARG A 214 22.54 -4.61 5.73
CA ARG A 214 21.12 -4.56 5.35
C ARG A 214 20.34 -3.47 6.08
N GLY A 215 20.93 -2.84 7.10
CA GLY A 215 20.27 -1.86 7.96
C GLY A 215 20.59 -0.43 7.60
N ARG A 216 20.12 0.46 8.46
CA ARG A 216 20.03 1.90 8.20
C ARG A 216 20.30 2.67 9.49
N VAL A 217 21.08 3.74 9.41
CA VAL A 217 21.43 4.60 10.54
C VAL A 217 21.05 6.03 10.20
N VAL A 218 20.43 6.75 11.13
CA VAL A 218 20.24 8.21 11.05
C VAL A 218 20.80 8.84 12.31
N ALA A 219 21.64 9.86 12.14
CA ALA A 219 22.21 10.64 13.23
C ALA A 219 21.79 12.10 13.11
N PHE A 220 21.41 12.71 14.22
CA PHE A 220 21.19 14.14 14.36
C PHE A 220 22.22 14.74 15.31
N ALA A 221 22.65 15.96 15.04
CA ALA A 221 23.54 16.74 15.89
C ALA A 221 22.83 17.44 17.05
N ASP A 222 21.53 17.22 17.20
CA ASP A 222 20.65 17.92 18.13
C ASP A 222 19.61 16.94 18.70
N SER A 223 19.47 16.93 20.01
CA SER A 223 18.49 16.11 20.71
C SER A 223 17.24 16.88 21.15
N ASP A 224 17.23 18.22 21.12
CA ASP A 224 16.04 19.04 21.37
C ASP A 224 15.02 18.96 20.22
N LEU A 225 15.48 18.73 18.98
CA LEU A 225 14.69 18.76 17.75
C LEU A 225 13.33 18.02 17.81
N PHE A 226 13.26 16.91 18.53
CA PHE A 226 12.07 16.07 18.66
C PHE A 226 11.45 16.07 20.07
N GLY A 227 11.90 16.97 20.95
CA GLY A 227 11.34 17.21 22.27
C GLY A 227 9.88 17.66 22.20
N ASP A 228 9.11 17.41 23.27
CA ASP A 228 7.69 17.76 23.32
C ASP A 228 7.43 19.28 23.21
N ASP A 229 8.45 20.11 23.45
CA ASP A 229 8.45 21.57 23.29
C ASP A 229 8.73 22.03 21.84
N SER A 230 9.34 21.16 21.03
CA SER A 230 9.91 21.49 19.71
C SER A 230 9.33 20.67 18.56
N ILE A 231 8.72 19.50 18.84
CA ILE A 231 8.19 18.58 17.82
C ILE A 231 7.08 19.18 16.95
N ASP A 232 6.40 20.22 17.46
CA ASP A 232 5.32 20.92 16.78
C ASP A 232 5.79 22.14 15.96
N ASP A 233 7.07 22.47 16.04
CA ASP A 233 7.67 23.51 15.21
C ASP A 233 7.95 22.97 13.80
N TYR A 234 7.68 23.80 12.80
CA TYR A 234 7.92 23.51 11.37
C TYR A 234 7.43 22.11 10.96
N ASP A 235 8.29 21.33 10.30
CA ASP A 235 7.97 20.00 9.76
C ASP A 235 8.58 18.86 10.60
N HIS A 236 8.90 19.11 11.88
CA HIS A 236 9.62 18.14 12.73
C HIS A 236 8.84 16.84 12.91
N ARG A 237 7.51 16.90 13.04
CA ARG A 237 6.64 15.71 13.06
C ARG A 237 6.89 14.83 11.84
N ARG A 238 6.86 15.41 10.63
CA ARG A 238 7.03 14.66 9.38
C ARG A 238 8.44 14.11 9.24
N LEU A 239 9.45 14.89 9.64
CA LEU A 239 10.84 14.43 9.66
C LEU A 239 11.02 13.23 10.59
N TRP A 240 10.47 13.29 11.81
CA TRP A 240 10.51 12.19 12.78
C TRP A 240 9.84 10.92 12.24
N GLU A 241 8.61 11.05 11.71
CA GLU A 241 7.88 9.94 11.08
C GLU A 241 8.67 9.29 9.95
N ASN A 242 9.23 10.11 9.05
CA ASN A 242 10.01 9.64 7.90
C ASN A 242 11.27 8.91 8.33
N VAL A 243 12.04 9.48 9.25
CA VAL A 243 13.32 8.93 9.68
C VAL A 243 13.17 7.58 10.36
N VAL A 244 12.24 7.47 11.30
CA VAL A 244 12.02 6.21 12.01
C VAL A 244 11.46 5.15 11.06
N THR A 245 10.51 5.52 10.19
CA THR A 245 9.95 4.61 9.18
C THR A 245 11.01 4.14 8.18
N TRP A 246 11.91 5.04 7.78
CA TRP A 246 13.01 4.69 6.88
C TRP A 246 14.04 3.81 7.56
N ALA A 247 14.42 4.12 8.80
CA ALA A 247 15.41 3.35 9.55
C ALA A 247 14.89 1.94 9.85
N ALA A 248 13.58 1.77 10.04
CA ALA A 248 12.97 0.50 10.36
C ALA A 248 13.37 -0.61 9.40
N ARG A 249 13.64 -1.79 9.98
CA ARG A 249 13.91 -3.02 9.25
C ARG A 249 12.89 -3.21 8.12
N VAL A 250 13.43 -3.37 6.92
CA VAL A 250 12.64 -3.65 5.73
C VAL A 250 12.09 -5.07 5.85
N PRO A 251 10.78 -5.28 5.71
CA PRO A 251 10.21 -6.62 5.74
C PRO A 251 10.80 -7.49 4.63
N ASP A 252 11.17 -8.72 4.98
CA ASP A 252 11.66 -9.66 4.00
C ASP A 252 10.52 -10.01 3.04
N ALA A 253 10.69 -9.66 1.76
CA ALA A 253 9.66 -9.82 0.74
C ALA A 253 9.28 -11.28 0.52
N ASP A 254 10.22 -12.19 0.80
CA ASP A 254 10.13 -13.64 0.55
C ASP A 254 10.03 -14.45 1.85
N ALA A 255 9.68 -13.82 2.98
CA ALA A 255 9.42 -14.56 4.21
C ALA A 255 8.35 -15.63 3.91
N PRO A 256 8.64 -16.94 4.11
CA PRO A 256 7.69 -17.99 3.75
C PRO A 256 6.35 -17.71 4.41
N GLY A 257 5.28 -17.73 3.61
CA GLY A 257 3.92 -17.81 4.15
C GLY A 257 3.80 -18.98 5.12
N ALA A 258 2.73 -19.01 5.92
CA ALA A 258 2.45 -20.16 6.78
C ALA A 258 2.58 -21.45 5.95
N ALA A 259 3.34 -22.43 6.46
CA ALA A 259 3.58 -23.67 5.72
C ALA A 259 2.24 -24.30 5.36
N ARG A 260 2.01 -24.54 4.06
CA ARG A 260 0.79 -25.17 3.58
C ARG A 260 0.70 -26.57 4.14
N ASP A 261 -0.51 -26.99 4.48
CA ASP A 261 -0.77 -28.38 4.83
C ASP A 261 -0.44 -29.25 3.61
N GLU A 262 0.58 -30.11 3.77
CA GLU A 262 1.07 -30.99 2.72
C GLU A 262 -0.02 -31.95 2.21
N THR A 263 -0.93 -32.37 3.09
CA THR A 263 -2.01 -33.29 2.74
C THR A 263 -3.06 -32.58 1.89
N LYS A 264 -3.52 -31.40 2.31
CA LYS A 264 -4.45 -30.57 1.52
C LYS A 264 -3.83 -30.22 0.16
N SER A 265 -2.55 -29.87 0.14
CA SER A 265 -1.82 -29.56 -1.10
C SER A 265 -1.80 -30.75 -2.05
N ALA A 266 -1.44 -31.95 -1.57
CA ALA A 266 -1.41 -33.15 -2.39
C ALA A 266 -2.80 -33.58 -2.90
N LEU A 267 -3.87 -33.33 -2.13
CA LEU A 267 -5.25 -33.56 -2.54
C LEU A 267 -5.67 -32.57 -3.64
N PHE A 268 -5.39 -31.28 -3.44
CA PHE A 268 -5.73 -30.24 -4.40
C PHE A 268 -4.97 -30.41 -5.71
N GLU A 269 -3.69 -30.79 -5.68
CA GLU A 269 -2.92 -31.07 -6.90
C GLU A 269 -3.54 -32.18 -7.77
N ARG A 270 -4.13 -33.22 -7.15
CA ARG A 270 -4.85 -34.26 -7.90
C ARG A 270 -6.17 -33.75 -8.49
N LEU A 271 -6.91 -32.92 -7.75
CA LEU A 271 -8.12 -32.25 -8.24
C LEU A 271 -7.78 -31.35 -9.44
N LYS A 272 -6.77 -30.49 -9.27
CA LYS A 272 -6.24 -29.58 -10.28
C LYS A 272 -5.84 -30.33 -11.55
N ALA A 273 -5.06 -31.40 -11.43
CA ALA A 273 -4.64 -32.20 -12.59
C ALA A 273 -5.83 -32.75 -13.41
N ALA A 274 -6.87 -33.25 -12.74
CA ALA A 274 -8.07 -33.75 -13.43
C ALA A 274 -8.87 -32.62 -14.11
N VAL A 275 -8.96 -31.46 -13.45
CA VAL A 275 -9.59 -30.27 -14.04
C VAL A 275 -8.79 -29.78 -15.27
N GLU A 276 -7.46 -29.69 -15.19
CA GLU A 276 -6.61 -29.28 -16.31
C GLU A 276 -6.75 -30.19 -17.53
N GLU A 277 -6.97 -31.49 -17.33
CA GLU A 277 -7.22 -32.41 -18.45
C GLU A 277 -8.62 -32.22 -19.06
N LEU A 278 -9.62 -31.80 -18.27
CA LEU A 278 -10.98 -31.54 -18.77
C LEU A 278 -11.08 -30.22 -19.55
N ARG A 279 -10.39 -29.17 -19.08
CA ARG A 279 -10.46 -27.81 -19.64
C ARG A 279 -10.36 -27.74 -21.17
N PRO A 280 -9.38 -28.37 -21.86
CA PRO A 280 -9.25 -28.29 -23.31
C PRO A 280 -10.40 -28.98 -24.08
N LEU A 281 -11.18 -29.84 -23.42
CA LEU A 281 -12.35 -30.50 -24.03
C LEU A 281 -13.61 -29.62 -24.03
N GLN A 282 -13.60 -28.52 -23.26
CA GLN A 282 -14.74 -27.61 -23.16
C GLN A 282 -14.68 -26.50 -24.21
N VAL A 283 -15.85 -26.09 -24.71
CA VAL A 283 -16.00 -24.90 -25.55
C VAL A 283 -16.42 -23.68 -24.73
N LYS A 284 -16.67 -22.54 -25.39
CA LYS A 284 -16.89 -21.23 -24.76
C LYS A 284 -17.96 -21.22 -23.65
N ASP A 285 -19.07 -21.91 -23.83
CA ASP A 285 -20.17 -21.96 -22.86
C ASP A 285 -19.96 -23.01 -21.75
N GLY A 286 -18.83 -23.73 -21.78
CA GLY A 286 -18.45 -24.77 -20.84
C GLY A 286 -18.87 -26.19 -21.25
N SER A 287 -19.66 -26.35 -22.32
CA SER A 287 -20.10 -27.66 -22.81
C SER A 287 -18.96 -28.45 -23.48
N VAL A 288 -19.14 -29.77 -23.61
CA VAL A 288 -18.18 -30.69 -24.23
C VAL A 288 -18.81 -31.36 -25.46
N PRO A 289 -18.49 -30.93 -26.69
CA PRO A 289 -19.10 -31.48 -27.90
C PRO A 289 -18.46 -32.81 -28.36
N GLU A 290 -17.18 -33.01 -28.09
CA GLU A 290 -16.37 -34.15 -28.56
C GLU A 290 -15.73 -34.89 -27.37
N GLU A 291 -15.21 -36.10 -27.58
CA GLU A 291 -14.51 -36.89 -26.54
C GLU A 291 -15.32 -37.10 -25.23
N LYS A 292 -16.65 -37.12 -25.34
CA LYS A 292 -17.58 -37.14 -24.20
C LYS A 292 -17.33 -38.25 -23.18
N GLU A 293 -16.91 -39.44 -23.63
CA GLU A 293 -16.63 -40.54 -22.72
C GLU A 293 -15.39 -40.27 -21.86
N ARG A 294 -14.35 -39.63 -22.41
CA ARG A 294 -13.18 -39.20 -21.62
C ARG A 294 -13.59 -38.09 -20.66
N ALA A 295 -14.33 -37.10 -21.13
CA ALA A 295 -14.80 -36.00 -20.29
C ALA A 295 -15.72 -36.47 -19.15
N LYS A 296 -16.62 -37.43 -19.39
CA LYS A 296 -17.45 -38.04 -18.33
C LYS A 296 -16.59 -38.76 -17.28
N ALA A 297 -15.55 -39.47 -17.71
CA ALA A 297 -14.61 -40.11 -16.80
C ALA A 297 -13.84 -39.08 -15.95
N LEU A 298 -13.41 -37.97 -16.55
CA LEU A 298 -12.75 -36.86 -15.85
C LEU A 298 -13.70 -36.17 -14.86
N VAL A 299 -14.95 -35.88 -15.25
CA VAL A 299 -15.97 -35.30 -14.36
C VAL A 299 -16.24 -36.20 -13.16
N ALA A 300 -16.33 -37.52 -13.37
CA ALA A 300 -16.47 -38.49 -12.28
C ALA A 300 -15.23 -38.52 -11.36
N GLU A 301 -14.02 -38.44 -11.93
CA GLU A 301 -12.78 -38.32 -11.15
C GLU A 301 -12.75 -37.03 -10.32
N ILE A 302 -13.08 -35.88 -10.93
CA ILE A 302 -13.14 -34.58 -10.26
C ILE A 302 -14.12 -34.64 -9.09
N GLY A 303 -15.32 -35.20 -9.29
CA GLY A 303 -16.28 -35.42 -8.20
C GLY A 303 -15.71 -36.26 -7.06
N ALA A 304 -14.99 -37.35 -7.37
CA ALA A 304 -14.33 -38.15 -6.34
C ALA A 304 -13.24 -37.36 -5.59
N ARG A 305 -12.43 -36.54 -6.28
CA ARG A 305 -11.40 -35.70 -5.64
C ARG A 305 -12.00 -34.61 -4.75
N VAL A 306 -13.12 -34.01 -5.15
CA VAL A 306 -13.89 -33.10 -4.30
C VAL A 306 -14.39 -33.83 -3.04
N GLY A 307 -14.85 -35.07 -3.18
CA GLY A 307 -15.21 -35.91 -2.03
C GLY A 307 -14.03 -36.23 -1.11
N GLU A 308 -12.84 -36.49 -1.65
CA GLU A 308 -11.62 -36.76 -0.88
C GLU A 308 -11.13 -35.53 -0.07
N ILE A 309 -11.23 -34.33 -0.64
CA ILE A 309 -10.75 -33.10 0.01
C ILE A 309 -11.78 -32.49 0.98
N SER A 310 -13.07 -32.75 0.77
CA SER A 310 -14.19 -32.19 1.56
C SER A 310 -14.07 -32.33 3.09
N PRO A 311 -13.57 -33.44 3.68
CA PRO A 311 -13.42 -33.57 5.13
C PRO A 311 -12.51 -32.51 5.78
N TYR A 312 -11.63 -31.85 5.00
CA TYR A 312 -10.77 -30.76 5.47
C TYR A 312 -11.47 -29.39 5.47
N PHE A 313 -12.66 -29.30 4.89
CA PHE A 313 -13.47 -28.10 4.75
C PHE A 313 -14.90 -28.32 5.31
N PRO A 314 -15.03 -28.70 6.59
CA PRO A 314 -16.31 -29.12 7.17
C PRO A 314 -17.37 -28.01 7.16
N HIS A 315 -16.95 -26.75 7.16
CA HIS A 315 -17.80 -25.57 7.07
C HIS A 315 -18.48 -25.43 5.69
N ASP A 316 -17.86 -25.98 4.64
CA ASP A 316 -18.37 -25.99 3.27
C ASP A 316 -18.96 -27.35 2.85
N ALA A 317 -19.17 -28.29 3.77
CA ALA A 317 -19.58 -29.66 3.44
C ALA A 317 -20.86 -29.74 2.57
N ALA A 318 -21.84 -28.87 2.83
CA ALA A 318 -23.07 -28.81 2.04
C ALA A 318 -22.83 -28.28 0.61
N TYR A 319 -21.91 -27.32 0.45
CA TYR A 319 -21.49 -26.80 -0.85
C TYR A 319 -20.72 -27.86 -1.64
N LEU A 320 -19.71 -28.48 -1.02
CA LEU A 320 -18.88 -29.50 -1.70
C LEU A 320 -19.67 -30.77 -2.05
N GLN A 321 -20.73 -31.09 -1.31
CA GLN A 321 -21.69 -32.11 -1.72
C GLN A 321 -22.49 -31.68 -2.95
N ALA A 322 -23.02 -30.45 -2.96
CA ALA A 322 -23.75 -29.92 -4.12
C ALA A 322 -22.87 -29.87 -5.39
N VAL A 323 -21.57 -29.57 -5.26
CA VAL A 323 -20.60 -29.64 -6.37
C VAL A 323 -20.52 -31.06 -6.95
N GLN A 324 -20.42 -32.09 -6.11
CA GLN A 324 -20.41 -33.48 -6.56
C GLN A 324 -21.71 -33.86 -7.28
N ASP A 325 -22.85 -33.40 -6.75
CA ASP A 325 -24.17 -33.67 -7.32
C ASP A 325 -24.36 -32.97 -8.68
N ASP A 326 -23.93 -31.71 -8.82
CA ASP A 326 -23.98 -30.94 -10.07
C ASP A 326 -23.04 -31.52 -11.13
N LEU A 327 -21.83 -31.97 -10.75
CA LEU A 327 -20.91 -32.69 -11.63
C LEU A 327 -21.54 -33.99 -12.17
N ALA A 328 -22.12 -34.79 -11.28
CA ALA A 328 -22.78 -36.04 -11.66
C ALA A 328 -23.99 -35.81 -12.59
N LYS A 329 -24.80 -34.78 -12.29
CA LYS A 329 -25.93 -34.35 -13.12
C LYS A 329 -25.46 -33.88 -14.50
N TRP A 330 -24.41 -33.07 -14.57
CA TRP A 330 -23.86 -32.57 -15.83
C TRP A 330 -23.35 -33.71 -16.73
N ALA A 331 -22.66 -34.71 -16.15
CA ALA A 331 -22.25 -35.92 -16.85
C ALA A 331 -23.45 -36.75 -17.35
N ALA A 332 -24.50 -36.91 -16.54
CA ALA A 332 -25.72 -37.62 -16.91
C ALA A 332 -26.52 -36.90 -18.03
N GLN A 333 -26.38 -35.57 -18.13
CA GLN A 333 -26.95 -34.73 -19.18
C GLN A 333 -26.06 -34.62 -20.43
N ASP A 334 -25.16 -35.59 -20.62
CA ASP A 334 -24.28 -35.71 -21.79
C ASP A 334 -23.40 -34.48 -22.05
N LEU A 335 -22.99 -33.81 -20.96
CA LEU A 335 -22.06 -32.67 -20.93
C LEU A 335 -22.47 -31.48 -21.82
N GLY A 336 -23.77 -31.15 -21.79
CA GLY A 336 -24.31 -29.91 -22.36
C GLY A 336 -23.79 -28.64 -21.65
N VAL A 337 -24.48 -27.51 -21.77
CA VAL A 337 -24.11 -26.31 -21.00
C VAL A 337 -24.22 -26.62 -19.49
N PRO A 338 -23.15 -26.42 -18.69
CA PRO A 338 -23.19 -26.74 -17.27
C PRO A 338 -24.16 -25.85 -16.49
N ASP A 339 -24.77 -26.42 -15.45
CA ASP A 339 -25.68 -25.75 -14.52
C ASP A 339 -25.25 -26.07 -13.09
N PHE A 340 -24.56 -25.13 -12.45
CA PHE A 340 -24.04 -25.24 -11.08
C PHE A 340 -24.79 -24.33 -10.10
N LEU A 341 -26.06 -24.01 -10.39
CA LEU A 341 -26.84 -23.12 -9.52
C LEU A 341 -27.02 -23.70 -8.12
N ASP A 342 -27.17 -25.02 -8.00
CA ASP A 342 -27.41 -25.67 -6.71
C ASP A 342 -26.14 -25.61 -5.84
N SER A 343 -24.97 -25.74 -6.45
CA SER A 343 -23.67 -25.45 -5.82
C SER A 343 -23.51 -23.98 -5.44
N LEU A 344 -23.84 -23.06 -6.36
CA LEU A 344 -23.68 -21.61 -6.15
C LEU A 344 -24.56 -21.11 -4.99
N ASP A 345 -25.81 -21.58 -4.90
CA ASP A 345 -26.76 -21.25 -3.83
C ASP A 345 -26.33 -21.80 -2.46
N ARG A 346 -25.27 -22.62 -2.38
CA ARG A 346 -24.74 -23.17 -1.12
C ARG A 346 -23.38 -22.61 -0.73
N PHE A 347 -22.70 -21.93 -1.64
CA PHE A 347 -21.41 -21.31 -1.35
C PHE A 347 -21.61 -19.92 -0.74
N HIS A 348 -21.40 -19.81 0.57
CA HIS A 348 -21.63 -18.58 1.35
C HIS A 348 -20.39 -18.15 2.14
N PRO A 349 -19.30 -17.74 1.45
CA PRO A 349 -18.13 -17.21 2.13
C PRO A 349 -18.41 -15.88 2.86
N ASP A 350 -19.43 -15.12 2.44
CA ASP A 350 -19.90 -13.89 3.09
C ASP A 350 -20.31 -14.09 4.56
N THR A 351 -20.86 -15.27 4.88
CA THR A 351 -21.27 -15.63 6.24
C THR A 351 -20.15 -16.24 7.08
N GLN A 352 -18.97 -16.43 6.49
CA GLN A 352 -17.86 -17.20 7.06
C GLN A 352 -16.55 -16.40 7.03
N ARG A 353 -16.64 -15.08 7.19
CA ARG A 353 -15.50 -14.16 7.22
C ARG A 353 -14.66 -14.34 8.49
N VAL A 354 -13.85 -15.40 8.50
CA VAL A 354 -12.91 -15.75 9.57
C VAL A 354 -11.50 -15.67 8.99
N ASP A 355 -10.62 -14.92 9.65
CA ASP A 355 -9.25 -14.75 9.16
C ASP A 355 -8.54 -16.10 9.02
N GLY A 356 -7.95 -16.34 7.86
CA GLY A 356 -7.25 -17.57 7.57
C GLY A 356 -8.14 -18.79 7.27
N LEU A 357 -9.48 -18.65 7.26
CA LEU A 357 -10.35 -19.75 6.86
C LEU A 357 -10.18 -20.05 5.38
N GLU A 358 -9.90 -21.31 5.06
CA GLU A 358 -9.67 -21.76 3.69
C GLU A 358 -10.93 -22.35 3.06
N HIS A 359 -11.03 -22.26 1.73
CA HIS A 359 -12.11 -22.81 0.92
C HIS A 359 -11.57 -23.47 -0.36
N VAL A 360 -12.23 -24.51 -0.86
CA VAL A 360 -11.97 -25.08 -2.20
C VAL A 360 -13.17 -24.78 -3.08
N VAL A 361 -12.97 -23.89 -4.04
CA VAL A 361 -13.99 -23.42 -4.98
C VAL A 361 -13.88 -24.19 -6.27
N VAL A 362 -14.97 -24.82 -6.72
CA VAL A 362 -15.05 -25.56 -7.97
C VAL A 362 -16.30 -25.15 -8.73
N PHE A 363 -16.12 -24.46 -9.86
CA PHE A 363 -17.22 -23.97 -10.70
C PHE A 363 -16.84 -23.93 -12.18
N PRO A 364 -17.79 -24.18 -13.10
CA PRO A 364 -17.68 -23.76 -14.49
C PRO A 364 -17.90 -22.25 -14.57
N MET A 365 -16.85 -21.48 -14.85
CA MET A 365 -16.87 -20.02 -14.81
C MET A 365 -15.90 -19.41 -15.80
N TYR A 366 -16.17 -18.16 -16.21
CA TYR A 366 -15.17 -17.34 -16.89
C TYR A 366 -14.45 -16.47 -15.86
N THR A 367 -13.19 -16.10 -16.10
CA THR A 367 -12.46 -15.21 -15.18
C THR A 367 -12.39 -13.80 -15.78
N GLN A 368 -12.77 -12.78 -14.99
CA GLN A 368 -12.72 -11.39 -15.44
C GLN A 368 -11.28 -10.96 -15.68
N ASN A 369 -11.00 -10.27 -16.80
CA ASN A 369 -9.63 -9.94 -17.23
C ASN A 369 -8.71 -11.17 -17.39
N GLY A 370 -9.29 -12.36 -17.59
CA GLY A 370 -8.58 -13.62 -17.81
C GLY A 370 -9.20 -14.46 -18.91
N ASN A 371 -9.60 -15.70 -18.57
CA ASN A 371 -10.21 -16.67 -19.48
C ASN A 371 -11.69 -16.34 -19.76
N PRO A 372 -12.09 -16.03 -21.01
CA PRO A 372 -13.48 -15.68 -21.34
C PRO A 372 -14.41 -16.90 -21.49
N ASN A 373 -13.87 -18.12 -21.43
CA ASN A 373 -14.63 -19.35 -21.57
C ASN A 373 -15.11 -19.85 -20.20
N ARG A 374 -16.29 -20.47 -20.12
CA ARG A 374 -16.85 -21.05 -18.90
C ARG A 374 -16.26 -22.43 -18.59
N ASN A 375 -14.93 -22.50 -18.54
CA ASN A 375 -14.22 -23.71 -18.16
C ASN A 375 -14.51 -24.09 -16.72
N LEU A 376 -14.49 -25.39 -16.40
CA LEU A 376 -14.46 -25.84 -15.02
C LEU A 376 -13.11 -25.44 -14.43
N GLU A 377 -13.12 -24.68 -13.35
CA GLU A 377 -11.93 -24.22 -12.66
C GLU A 377 -12.02 -24.66 -11.18
N ALA A 378 -10.88 -25.05 -10.62
CA ALA A 378 -10.69 -25.31 -9.20
C ALA A 378 -9.72 -24.28 -8.60
N VAL A 379 -10.09 -23.67 -7.48
CA VAL A 379 -9.32 -22.64 -6.77
C VAL A 379 -9.34 -22.93 -5.28
N TRP A 380 -8.17 -23.04 -4.67
CA TRP A 380 -8.00 -23.10 -3.23
C TRP A 380 -7.66 -21.70 -2.74
N ILE A 381 -8.52 -21.16 -1.90
CA ILE A 381 -8.45 -19.78 -1.41
C ILE A 381 -8.42 -19.74 0.10
N ARG A 382 -7.96 -18.62 0.65
CA ARG A 382 -8.02 -18.30 2.08
C ARG A 382 -8.57 -16.91 2.30
N THR A 383 -9.48 -16.77 3.25
CA THR A 383 -10.09 -15.49 3.63
C THR A 383 -9.11 -14.64 4.45
N ILE A 384 -9.08 -13.33 4.19
CA ILE A 384 -8.26 -12.33 4.90
C ILE A 384 -9.20 -11.43 5.71
N TRP A 385 -9.44 -11.73 6.99
CA TRP A 385 -10.43 -11.00 7.79
C TRP A 385 -9.92 -10.66 9.20
N PRO A 386 -8.82 -9.89 9.31
CA PRO A 386 -8.24 -9.56 10.61
C PRO A 386 -9.21 -8.73 11.46
N ASP A 387 -9.09 -8.83 12.79
CA ASP A 387 -10.00 -8.19 13.76
C ASP A 387 -10.19 -6.69 13.50
N TRP A 388 -9.12 -5.96 13.16
CA TRP A 388 -9.20 -4.52 12.87
C TRP A 388 -10.09 -4.19 11.66
N LEU A 389 -10.14 -5.08 10.65
CA LEU A 389 -10.98 -4.92 9.47
C LEU A 389 -12.45 -5.20 9.84
N ALA A 390 -12.69 -6.24 10.64
CA ALA A 390 -14.00 -6.58 11.16
C ALA A 390 -14.59 -5.43 12.01
N GLU A 391 -13.77 -4.81 12.86
CA GLU A 391 -14.16 -3.65 13.66
C GLU A 391 -14.52 -2.43 12.79
N LEU A 392 -13.79 -2.19 11.70
CA LEU A 392 -14.09 -1.09 10.76
C LEU A 392 -15.39 -1.33 9.99
N GLU A 393 -15.61 -2.56 9.51
CA GLU A 393 -16.85 -2.93 8.81
C GLU A 393 -18.08 -2.76 9.72
N ALA A 394 -18.00 -3.24 10.96
CA ALA A 394 -19.04 -3.05 11.97
C ALA A 394 -19.21 -1.58 12.40
N GLY A 395 -18.15 -0.77 12.27
CA GLY A 395 -18.06 0.61 12.77
C GLY A 395 -18.50 1.70 11.80
N GLY A 396 -19.02 1.36 10.61
CA GLY A 396 -19.57 2.32 9.65
C GLY A 396 -19.09 2.15 8.20
N TYR A 397 -18.22 1.17 7.92
CA TYR A 397 -17.84 0.78 6.57
C TYR A 397 -18.49 -0.55 6.19
N ASP A 398 -19.78 -0.67 6.47
CA ASP A 398 -20.57 -1.88 6.25
C ASP A 398 -20.53 -2.32 4.78
N ASN A 399 -20.15 -3.58 4.57
CA ASN A 399 -20.17 -4.21 3.24
C ASN A 399 -20.31 -5.74 3.41
N PRO A 400 -21.55 -6.23 3.60
CA PRO A 400 -21.78 -7.64 3.93
C PRO A 400 -21.42 -8.60 2.79
N MET A 401 -21.32 -8.13 1.54
CA MET A 401 -20.97 -8.97 0.39
C MET A 401 -19.47 -9.05 0.15
N PHE A 402 -18.66 -8.16 0.73
CA PHE A 402 -17.22 -8.13 0.48
C PHE A 402 -16.50 -9.27 1.19
N VAL A 403 -15.77 -10.07 0.41
CA VAL A 403 -14.95 -11.18 0.87
C VAL A 403 -13.51 -11.02 0.34
N PRO A 404 -12.59 -10.42 1.10
CA PRO A 404 -11.17 -10.38 0.74
C PRO A 404 -10.54 -11.76 0.88
N ILE A 405 -9.87 -12.21 -0.17
CA ILE A 405 -9.31 -13.56 -0.29
C ILE A 405 -7.86 -13.54 -0.80
N ALA A 406 -7.15 -14.64 -0.57
CA ALA A 406 -5.81 -14.92 -1.09
C ALA A 406 -5.80 -16.26 -1.84
N PHE A 407 -4.89 -16.41 -2.81
CA PHE A 407 -4.66 -17.71 -3.44
C PHE A 407 -3.78 -18.62 -2.57
N GLU A 408 -4.27 -19.83 -2.31
CA GLU A 408 -3.39 -20.94 -1.92
C GLU A 408 -2.95 -21.69 -3.18
N ASP A 409 -3.86 -22.14 -4.03
CA ASP A 409 -3.52 -22.67 -5.35
C ASP A 409 -4.69 -22.56 -6.34
N PHE A 410 -4.40 -22.71 -7.63
CA PHE A 410 -5.41 -22.53 -8.67
C PHE A 410 -5.11 -23.30 -9.95
N THR A 411 -6.15 -23.47 -10.75
CA THR A 411 -6.13 -23.94 -12.14
C THR A 411 -5.88 -22.79 -13.10
N ALA A 412 -5.44 -23.08 -14.33
CA ALA A 412 -4.91 -22.10 -15.27
C ALA A 412 -5.93 -21.06 -15.76
N GLY A 413 -7.23 -21.14 -15.42
CA GLY A 413 -8.15 -20.02 -15.61
C GLY A 413 -7.78 -18.79 -14.77
N TYR A 414 -7.06 -19.00 -13.67
CA TYR A 414 -6.50 -17.95 -12.80
C TYR A 414 -4.99 -17.74 -12.99
N ASP A 415 -4.35 -18.43 -13.93
CA ASP A 415 -2.99 -18.11 -14.40
C ASP A 415 -3.05 -16.93 -15.39
N THR A 416 -3.62 -15.82 -14.93
CA THR A 416 -3.96 -14.61 -15.70
C THR A 416 -3.86 -13.38 -14.81
N HIS A 417 -4.32 -12.22 -15.29
CA HIS A 417 -4.48 -11.00 -14.49
C HIS A 417 -5.79 -10.93 -13.70
N SER A 418 -6.66 -11.95 -13.77
CA SER A 418 -7.90 -11.97 -12.98
C SER A 418 -7.59 -11.87 -11.49
N ALA A 419 -8.20 -10.92 -10.80
CA ALA A 419 -8.05 -10.72 -9.36
C ALA A 419 -9.39 -10.71 -8.62
N VAL A 420 -10.41 -11.32 -9.21
CA VAL A 420 -11.74 -11.43 -8.62
C VAL A 420 -12.31 -12.83 -8.78
N LEU A 421 -13.19 -13.20 -7.86
CA LEU A 421 -14.06 -14.36 -7.90
C LEU A 421 -15.47 -13.84 -7.66
N PHE A 422 -16.29 -13.79 -8.70
CA PHE A 422 -17.65 -13.27 -8.61
C PHE A 422 -18.69 -14.32 -9.00
N PRO A 423 -19.80 -14.44 -8.24
CA PRO A 423 -20.82 -15.44 -8.49
C PRO A 423 -21.51 -15.28 -9.86
N GLU A 424 -21.55 -14.07 -10.42
CA GLU A 424 -22.07 -13.77 -11.77
C GLU A 424 -21.32 -14.50 -12.90
N THR A 425 -20.10 -14.96 -12.63
CA THR A 425 -19.25 -15.60 -13.64
C THR A 425 -19.62 -17.07 -13.87
N VAL A 426 -20.29 -17.69 -12.88
CA VAL A 426 -20.60 -19.12 -12.84
C VAL A 426 -21.68 -19.48 -13.87
N ALA A 427 -21.54 -20.64 -14.48
CA ALA A 427 -22.53 -21.21 -15.39
C ALA A 427 -23.72 -21.77 -14.61
N VAL A 428 -24.88 -21.12 -14.78
CA VAL A 428 -26.13 -21.44 -14.09
C VAL A 428 -27.30 -21.44 -15.08
N ARG A 429 -28.30 -22.28 -14.83
CA ARG A 429 -29.55 -22.31 -15.62
C ARG A 429 -30.31 -20.99 -15.60
N GLN A 430 -30.20 -20.25 -14.50
CA GLN A 430 -30.80 -18.93 -14.31
C GLN A 430 -29.98 -18.17 -13.26
N ALA A 431 -29.89 -16.85 -13.38
CA ALA A 431 -29.21 -16.03 -12.38
C ALA A 431 -29.93 -16.13 -11.01
N PRO A 432 -29.19 -16.24 -9.90
CA PRO A 432 -29.75 -16.12 -8.55
C PRO A 432 -30.55 -14.82 -8.39
N ALA A 433 -31.54 -14.84 -7.49
CA ALA A 433 -32.36 -13.65 -7.21
C ALA A 433 -31.52 -12.50 -6.64
N ARG A 434 -30.45 -12.83 -5.91
CA ARG A 434 -29.45 -11.92 -5.36
C ARG A 434 -28.11 -12.63 -5.31
N PHE A 435 -27.04 -11.89 -5.59
CA PHE A 435 -25.69 -12.33 -5.28
C PHE A 435 -25.37 -11.91 -3.83
N THR A 436 -24.68 -12.77 -3.08
CA THR A 436 -24.45 -12.54 -1.63
C THR A 436 -22.99 -12.29 -1.30
N TRP A 437 -22.06 -12.49 -2.25
CA TRP A 437 -20.63 -12.38 -2.01
C TRP A 437 -19.91 -11.90 -3.27
N GLY A 438 -18.80 -11.20 -3.07
CA GLY A 438 -17.82 -10.82 -4.09
C GLY A 438 -16.43 -11.04 -3.53
N GLY A 439 -15.69 -11.97 -4.15
CA GLY A 439 -14.32 -12.32 -3.76
C GLY A 439 -13.30 -11.44 -4.47
N ILE A 440 -12.40 -10.80 -3.71
CA ILE A 440 -11.30 -10.01 -4.29
C ILE A 440 -9.95 -10.57 -3.80
N PHE A 441 -9.07 -10.90 -4.74
CA PHE A 441 -7.75 -11.48 -4.47
C PHE A 441 -6.73 -10.41 -4.08
N ALA A 442 -6.80 -9.95 -2.83
CA ALA A 442 -5.98 -8.88 -2.30
C ALA A 442 -4.47 -9.24 -2.28
N ASP A 443 -4.13 -10.52 -2.17
CA ASP A 443 -2.74 -11.00 -2.23
C ASP A 443 -2.11 -10.73 -3.62
N ARG A 444 -2.88 -11.03 -4.68
CA ARG A 444 -2.50 -10.82 -6.06
C ARG A 444 -2.43 -9.34 -6.39
N GLU A 445 -3.46 -8.56 -6.05
CA GLU A 445 -3.44 -7.10 -6.30
C GLU A 445 -2.25 -6.44 -5.58
N ALA A 446 -2.00 -6.79 -4.32
CA ALA A 446 -0.83 -6.32 -3.58
C ALA A 446 0.49 -6.70 -4.26
N ALA A 447 0.63 -7.94 -4.73
CA ALA A 447 1.87 -8.40 -5.36
C ALA A 447 2.09 -7.72 -6.73
N ARG A 448 1.03 -7.53 -7.52
CA ARG A 448 1.05 -6.81 -8.81
C ARG A 448 1.41 -5.35 -8.61
N PHE A 449 0.76 -4.70 -7.64
CA PHE A 449 1.03 -3.34 -7.23
C PHE A 449 2.49 -3.13 -6.88
N ARG A 450 3.01 -3.93 -5.95
CA ARG A 450 4.40 -3.83 -5.49
C ARG A 450 5.38 -3.92 -6.66
N ARG A 451 5.20 -4.91 -7.54
CA ARG A 451 6.09 -5.16 -8.68
C ARG A 451 6.04 -4.04 -9.72
N VAL A 452 4.85 -3.64 -10.17
CA VAL A 452 4.69 -2.62 -11.22
C VAL A 452 5.05 -1.23 -10.70
N SER A 453 4.59 -0.86 -9.51
CA SER A 453 4.86 0.45 -8.92
C SER A 453 6.33 0.65 -8.57
N ARG A 454 7.03 -0.41 -8.13
CA ARG A 454 8.49 -0.38 -7.97
C ARG A 454 9.19 -0.08 -9.29
N ALA A 455 8.89 -0.85 -10.33
CA ALA A 455 9.49 -0.66 -11.65
C ALA A 455 9.15 0.71 -12.25
N ALA A 456 7.95 1.23 -12.00
CA ALA A 456 7.55 2.58 -12.39
C ALA A 456 8.36 3.64 -11.65
N ALA A 457 8.48 3.55 -10.32
CA ALA A 457 9.27 4.49 -9.53
C ALA A 457 10.74 4.54 -10.01
N ASP A 458 11.36 3.38 -10.25
CA ASP A 458 12.73 3.27 -10.75
C ASP A 458 12.85 3.88 -12.17
N THR A 459 11.91 3.54 -13.06
CA THR A 459 11.88 4.04 -14.44
C THR A 459 11.70 5.56 -14.51
N LEU A 460 10.92 6.11 -13.60
CA LEU A 460 10.56 7.52 -13.52
C LEU A 460 11.50 8.33 -12.62
N LYS A 461 12.48 7.67 -11.98
CA LYS A 461 13.41 8.26 -10.99
C LYS A 461 12.66 9.01 -9.89
N LEU A 462 11.51 8.46 -9.49
CA LEU A 462 10.67 9.01 -8.45
C LEU A 462 11.30 8.69 -7.10
N ASP A 463 11.66 9.73 -6.35
CA ASP A 463 12.06 9.57 -4.96
C ASP A 463 10.82 9.24 -4.12
N LEU A 464 10.89 8.10 -3.44
CA LEU A 464 9.79 7.58 -2.65
C LEU A 464 9.92 8.03 -1.19
N PRO A 465 8.85 8.58 -0.60
CA PRO A 465 8.75 8.72 0.84
C PRO A 465 8.93 7.36 1.55
N PRO A 466 9.40 7.33 2.80
CA PRO A 466 9.67 6.07 3.51
C PRO A 466 8.47 5.14 3.66
N ASP A 467 7.27 5.69 3.83
CA ASP A 467 6.02 4.93 3.87
C ASP A 467 5.73 4.22 2.54
N ALA A 468 5.88 4.90 1.41
CA ALA A 468 5.75 4.32 0.07
C ALA A 468 6.86 3.29 -0.22
N GLU A 469 8.11 3.56 0.17
CA GLU A 469 9.21 2.59 0.04
C GLU A 469 8.87 1.30 0.80
N ARG A 470 8.38 1.42 2.04
CA ARG A 470 7.99 0.30 2.91
C ARG A 470 6.80 -0.48 2.36
N LEU A 471 5.76 0.21 1.89
CA LEU A 471 4.58 -0.41 1.28
C LEU A 471 4.96 -1.30 0.11
N LEU A 472 5.79 -0.77 -0.79
CA LEU A 472 6.26 -1.51 -1.95
C LEU A 472 7.20 -2.66 -1.57
N ALA A 473 7.88 -2.60 -0.43
CA ALA A 473 8.75 -3.68 0.05
C ALA A 473 7.98 -4.83 0.72
N SER A 474 6.82 -4.58 1.33
CA SER A 474 6.14 -5.55 2.21
C SER A 474 4.87 -6.12 1.59
N GLN A 475 4.87 -7.43 1.27
CA GLN A 475 3.69 -8.11 0.74
C GLN A 475 2.50 -8.04 1.70
N ARG A 476 2.75 -8.30 2.99
CA ARG A 476 1.70 -8.29 4.02
C ARG A 476 1.07 -6.91 4.19
N LEU A 477 1.89 -5.86 4.28
CA LEU A 477 1.38 -4.49 4.43
C LEU A 477 0.59 -4.05 3.20
N ALA A 478 1.06 -4.39 1.99
CA ALA A 478 0.32 -4.12 0.77
C ALA A 478 -1.02 -4.88 0.76
N GLN A 479 -1.05 -6.16 1.14
CA GLN A 479 -2.30 -6.91 1.25
C GLN A 479 -3.27 -6.30 2.26
N ASP A 480 -2.81 -5.96 3.46
CA ASP A 480 -3.61 -5.26 4.49
C ASP A 480 -4.14 -3.89 3.98
N THR A 481 -3.38 -3.25 3.09
CA THR A 481 -3.77 -2.00 2.43
C THR A 481 -4.89 -2.23 1.42
N TYR A 482 -4.78 -3.25 0.57
CA TYR A 482 -5.82 -3.58 -0.42
C TYR A 482 -7.14 -3.99 0.23
N VAL A 483 -7.12 -4.80 1.29
CA VAL A 483 -8.38 -5.18 1.96
C VAL A 483 -9.12 -3.97 2.56
N LEU A 484 -8.40 -2.95 3.05
CA LEU A 484 -9.02 -1.70 3.49
C LEU A 484 -9.51 -0.86 2.32
N TRP A 485 -8.71 -0.74 1.26
CA TRP A 485 -9.12 -0.01 0.06
C TRP A 485 -10.40 -0.61 -0.53
N ASP A 486 -10.41 -1.92 -0.79
CA ASP A 486 -11.51 -2.63 -1.42
C ASP A 486 -12.79 -2.57 -0.56
N LEU A 487 -12.68 -2.68 0.77
CA LEU A 487 -13.82 -2.52 1.68
C LEU A 487 -14.54 -1.19 1.46
N VAL A 488 -13.77 -0.09 1.36
CA VAL A 488 -14.31 1.26 1.19
C VAL A 488 -14.74 1.52 -0.26
N HIS A 489 -13.96 1.05 -1.23
CA HIS A 489 -14.24 1.20 -2.66
C HIS A 489 -15.54 0.51 -3.04
N ASP A 490 -15.68 -0.79 -2.76
CA ASP A 490 -16.85 -1.59 -3.15
C ASP A 490 -18.13 -1.04 -2.50
N ARG A 491 -18.02 -0.63 -1.24
CA ARG A 491 -19.12 0.01 -0.52
C ARG A 491 -19.58 1.27 -1.25
N THR A 492 -18.66 2.03 -1.83
CA THR A 492 -18.94 3.32 -2.48
C THR A 492 -19.79 3.19 -3.75
N HIS A 493 -19.75 2.05 -4.45
CA HIS A 493 -20.65 1.80 -5.59
C HIS A 493 -22.14 1.89 -5.23
N SER A 494 -22.50 1.67 -3.96
CA SER A 494 -23.88 1.74 -3.48
C SER A 494 -24.21 3.02 -2.70
N HIS A 495 -23.33 4.03 -2.71
CA HIS A 495 -23.45 5.24 -1.89
C HIS A 495 -23.14 6.54 -2.66
N GLY A 496 -23.79 7.64 -2.26
CA GLY A 496 -23.54 9.01 -2.76
C GLY A 496 -24.61 9.53 -3.72
N ASP A 497 -24.39 10.72 -4.29
CA ASP A 497 -25.24 11.29 -5.32
C ASP A 497 -25.12 10.42 -6.58
N LEU A 498 -26.24 9.82 -6.99
CA LEU A 498 -26.27 8.86 -8.10
C LEU A 498 -26.72 9.55 -9.41
N PRO A 499 -25.95 9.48 -10.51
CA PRO A 499 -26.47 9.22 -11.84
C PRO A 499 -26.75 7.72 -12.03
N PHE A 500 -26.12 6.87 -11.22
CA PHE A 500 -26.07 5.43 -11.36
C PHE A 500 -27.13 4.78 -10.48
N ASP A 501 -28.31 4.62 -11.07
CA ASP A 501 -29.39 3.85 -10.49
C ASP A 501 -28.91 2.41 -10.13
N PRO A 502 -29.18 1.87 -8.93
CA PRO A 502 -28.87 0.49 -8.55
C PRO A 502 -29.47 -0.59 -9.48
N PHE A 503 -30.38 -0.23 -10.40
CA PHE A 503 -30.89 -1.08 -11.48
C PHE A 503 -30.04 -1.00 -12.80
N MET A 504 -28.96 -0.21 -12.85
CA MET A 504 -28.20 0.13 -14.08
C MET A 504 -26.95 -0.70 -14.39
N ILE A 505 -26.49 -1.61 -13.52
CA ILE A 505 -25.25 -2.41 -13.72
C ILE A 505 -25.27 -3.22 -15.05
N LYS A 506 -26.43 -3.33 -15.71
CA LYS A 506 -26.61 -4.00 -17.02
C LYS A 506 -26.91 -3.07 -18.20
N GLN A 507 -26.85 -1.74 -18.03
CA GLN A 507 -27.13 -0.81 -19.12
C GLN A 507 -25.91 -0.52 -19.99
N ARG A 508 -26.06 -0.74 -21.29
CA ARG A 508 -25.06 -0.38 -22.31
C ARG A 508 -24.87 1.14 -22.35
N MET A 509 -23.69 1.60 -21.96
CA MET A 509 -23.31 3.01 -21.98
C MET A 509 -21.86 3.19 -22.49
N PRO A 510 -21.48 4.42 -22.87
CA PRO A 510 -20.09 4.69 -23.25
C PRO A 510 -19.09 4.46 -22.11
N TYR A 511 -17.89 3.98 -22.43
CA TYR A 511 -16.99 3.44 -21.40
C TYR A 511 -16.37 4.47 -20.46
N TRP A 512 -16.35 5.76 -20.83
CA TRP A 512 -15.88 6.82 -19.94
C TRP A 512 -16.81 7.04 -18.73
N LEU A 513 -18.07 6.59 -18.80
CA LEU A 513 -18.96 6.62 -17.64
C LEU A 513 -18.58 5.55 -16.63
N TYR A 514 -18.20 4.34 -17.06
CA TYR A 514 -17.60 3.34 -16.17
C TYR A 514 -16.29 3.88 -15.58
N SER A 515 -15.48 4.55 -16.39
CA SER A 515 -14.22 5.16 -15.94
C SER A 515 -14.43 6.19 -14.83
N LEU A 516 -15.43 7.06 -14.97
CA LEU A 516 -15.78 8.06 -13.96
C LEU A 516 -16.36 7.43 -12.70
N GLU A 517 -17.09 6.32 -12.82
CA GLU A 517 -17.64 5.61 -11.67
C GLU A 517 -16.55 4.94 -10.83
N GLU A 518 -15.67 4.17 -11.48
CA GLU A 518 -14.51 3.56 -10.80
C GLU A 518 -13.59 4.62 -10.18
N LEU A 519 -13.35 5.72 -10.90
CA LEU A 519 -12.57 6.83 -10.39
C LEU A 519 -13.28 7.50 -9.20
N ARG A 520 -14.59 7.72 -9.25
CA ARG A 520 -15.36 8.29 -8.12
C ARG A 520 -15.21 7.43 -6.87
N CYS A 521 -15.32 6.10 -7.01
CA CYS A 521 -15.14 5.17 -5.90
C CYS A 521 -13.75 5.30 -5.29
N ASP A 522 -12.69 5.35 -6.11
CA ASP A 522 -11.32 5.52 -5.61
C ASP A 522 -11.04 6.89 -5.00
N LEU A 523 -11.51 7.97 -5.61
CA LEU A 523 -11.37 9.31 -5.04
C LEU A 523 -12.11 9.42 -3.70
N THR A 524 -13.24 8.73 -3.56
CA THR A 524 -13.97 8.62 -2.30
C THR A 524 -13.20 7.81 -1.28
N ALA A 525 -12.70 6.62 -1.67
CA ALA A 525 -11.90 5.76 -0.81
C ALA A 525 -10.62 6.47 -0.34
N PHE A 526 -9.96 7.25 -1.19
CA PHE A 526 -8.84 8.11 -0.83
C PHE A 526 -9.25 9.12 0.25
N GLY A 527 -10.35 9.85 0.05
CA GLY A 527 -10.83 10.83 1.02
C GLY A 527 -11.24 10.21 2.37
N GLU A 528 -11.82 9.01 2.36
CA GLU A 528 -12.09 8.26 3.59
C GLU A 528 -10.80 7.78 4.26
N ALA A 529 -9.81 7.37 3.48
CA ALA A 529 -8.50 6.99 3.99
C ALA A 529 -7.75 8.17 4.65
N VAL A 530 -7.94 9.41 4.18
CA VAL A 530 -7.45 10.61 4.88
C VAL A 530 -8.09 10.73 6.27
N LYS A 531 -9.43 10.64 6.36
CA LYS A 531 -10.15 10.73 7.65
C LYS A 531 -9.79 9.60 8.61
N LEU A 532 -9.62 8.38 8.08
CA LEU A 532 -9.23 7.21 8.87
C LEU A 532 -7.80 7.35 9.40
N ALA A 533 -6.89 7.90 8.60
CA ALA A 533 -5.53 8.20 9.05
C ALA A 533 -5.54 9.19 10.21
N GLU A 534 -6.28 10.29 10.13
CA GLU A 534 -6.43 11.27 11.23
C GLU A 534 -7.00 10.66 12.52
N ARG A 535 -7.85 9.64 12.39
CA ARG A 535 -8.41 8.88 13.52
C ARG A 535 -7.45 7.82 14.08
N GLY A 536 -6.27 7.64 13.48
CA GLY A 536 -5.25 6.70 13.92
C GLY A 536 -5.43 5.27 13.39
N VAL A 537 -6.10 5.09 12.25
CA VAL A 537 -6.11 3.80 11.54
C VAL A 537 -4.83 3.68 10.69
N PRO A 538 -3.86 2.83 11.08
CA PRO A 538 -2.52 2.89 10.51
C PRO A 538 -2.45 2.57 9.01
N HIS A 539 -3.28 1.64 8.53
CA HIS A 539 -3.31 1.21 7.13
C HIS A 539 -3.78 2.32 6.18
N ALA A 540 -4.51 3.31 6.66
CA ALA A 540 -5.19 4.28 5.81
C ALA A 540 -4.24 5.22 5.06
N ARG A 541 -3.08 5.57 5.62
CA ARG A 541 -2.06 6.35 4.88
C ARG A 541 -1.52 5.57 3.68
N TYR A 542 -1.43 4.24 3.80
CA TYR A 542 -0.96 3.37 2.71
C TYR A 542 -2.01 3.21 1.61
N VAL A 543 -3.31 3.25 1.94
CA VAL A 543 -4.40 3.24 0.94
C VAL A 543 -4.28 4.45 0.01
N GLN A 544 -3.97 5.63 0.55
CA GLN A 544 -3.74 6.84 -0.24
C GLN A 544 -2.60 6.64 -1.26
N VAL A 545 -1.48 6.04 -0.84
CA VAL A 545 -0.34 5.74 -1.71
C VAL A 545 -0.71 4.68 -2.76
N ALA A 546 -1.42 3.63 -2.36
CA ALA A 546 -1.82 2.54 -3.26
C ALA A 546 -2.73 3.04 -4.39
N ILE A 547 -3.79 3.77 -4.05
CA ILE A 547 -4.71 4.41 -5.02
C ILE A 547 -3.93 5.29 -5.98
N LEU A 548 -3.08 6.17 -5.46
CA LEU A 548 -2.28 7.07 -6.27
C LEU A 548 -1.41 6.28 -7.26
N PHE A 549 -0.64 5.31 -6.78
CA PHE A 549 0.33 4.60 -7.63
C PHE A 549 -0.35 3.69 -8.66
N ASP A 550 -1.45 3.04 -8.33
CA ASP A 550 -2.20 2.27 -9.32
C ASP A 550 -2.81 3.13 -10.41
N ARG A 551 -3.49 4.21 -10.02
CA ARG A 551 -4.11 5.13 -10.97
C ARG A 551 -3.06 5.87 -11.80
N LEU A 552 -1.90 6.22 -11.23
CA LEU A 552 -0.85 6.91 -11.99
C LEU A 552 0.00 5.96 -12.83
N PHE A 553 0.31 4.75 -12.37
CA PHE A 553 1.36 3.91 -12.99
C PHE A 553 0.87 2.59 -13.56
N ARG A 554 0.03 1.83 -12.85
CA ARG A 554 -0.34 0.46 -13.27
C ARG A 554 -1.55 0.43 -14.19
N PHE A 555 -2.67 1.03 -13.80
CA PHE A 555 -3.92 0.95 -14.56
C PHE A 555 -3.84 1.54 -15.98
N PRO A 556 -3.20 2.71 -16.21
CA PRO A 556 -3.11 3.28 -17.56
C PRO A 556 -2.39 2.39 -18.60
N ILE A 557 -1.47 1.53 -18.14
CA ILE A 557 -0.60 0.73 -19.00
C ILE A 557 -0.95 -0.76 -19.02
N THR A 558 -1.93 -1.20 -18.24
CA THR A 558 -2.34 -2.61 -18.12
C THR A 558 -3.45 -2.95 -19.13
N GLY A 559 -3.37 -4.13 -19.73
CA GLY A 559 -4.40 -4.67 -20.63
C GLY A 559 -4.46 -4.04 -22.02
N ALA A 560 -5.47 -4.44 -22.80
CA ALA A 560 -5.72 -3.89 -24.13
C ALA A 560 -6.25 -2.45 -24.08
N ARG A 561 -6.09 -1.69 -25.16
CA ARG A 561 -6.62 -0.32 -25.30
C ARG A 561 -8.07 -0.27 -25.82
N VAL A 562 -8.81 -1.37 -25.71
CA VAL A 562 -10.20 -1.46 -26.19
C VAL A 562 -11.13 -1.18 -25.01
N ARG A 563 -11.65 0.05 -24.95
CA ARG A 563 -12.62 0.53 -23.94
C ARG A 563 -12.12 0.33 -22.51
N ASN A 564 -10.82 0.52 -22.30
CA ASN A 564 -10.15 0.37 -21.01
C ASN A 564 -10.53 1.55 -20.09
N TYR A 565 -11.55 1.34 -19.25
CA TYR A 565 -12.12 2.35 -18.38
C TYR A 565 -11.20 2.67 -17.18
N ASP A 566 -10.52 1.68 -16.61
CA ASP A 566 -9.59 1.91 -15.51
C ASP A 566 -8.38 2.74 -15.94
N GLY A 567 -7.83 2.42 -17.11
CA GLY A 567 -6.74 3.19 -17.68
C GLY A 567 -7.14 4.63 -18.02
N LEU A 568 -8.39 4.89 -18.41
CA LEU A 568 -8.89 6.25 -18.60
C LEU A 568 -9.01 7.02 -17.27
N GLY A 569 -9.47 6.36 -16.21
CA GLY A 569 -9.60 6.98 -14.89
C GLY A 569 -8.23 7.40 -14.34
N GLY A 570 -7.22 6.55 -14.53
CA GLY A 570 -5.84 6.86 -14.19
C GLY A 570 -5.24 8.03 -14.99
N GLN A 571 -5.49 8.08 -16.30
CA GLN A 571 -5.07 9.21 -17.15
C GLN A 571 -5.71 10.53 -16.71
N LEU A 572 -6.99 10.50 -16.31
CA LEU A 572 -7.72 11.66 -15.83
C LEU A 572 -7.11 12.20 -14.53
N LEU A 573 -6.87 11.33 -13.53
CA LEU A 573 -6.21 11.73 -12.29
C LEU A 573 -4.80 12.30 -12.54
N PHE A 574 -3.98 11.62 -13.34
CA PHE A 574 -2.64 12.10 -13.69
C PHE A 574 -2.70 13.48 -14.35
N ALA A 575 -3.56 13.66 -15.35
CA ALA A 575 -3.70 14.92 -16.06
C ALA A 575 -4.16 16.06 -15.13
N TYR A 576 -5.07 15.78 -14.20
CA TYR A 576 -5.53 16.74 -13.20
C TYR A 576 -4.38 17.17 -12.27
N LEU A 577 -3.69 16.22 -11.64
CA LEU A 577 -2.58 16.52 -10.74
C LEU A 577 -1.42 17.24 -11.46
N HIS A 578 -1.17 16.87 -12.72
CA HIS A 578 -0.13 17.50 -13.53
C HIS A 578 -0.46 18.95 -13.88
N ARG A 579 -1.71 19.25 -14.25
CA ARG A 579 -2.14 20.64 -14.55
C ARG A 579 -2.10 21.58 -13.36
N ASN A 580 -2.16 21.02 -12.15
CA ASN A 580 -2.13 21.77 -10.89
C ASN A 580 -0.71 21.80 -10.26
N ASP A 581 0.32 21.44 -11.02
CA ASP A 581 1.73 21.38 -10.61
C ASP A 581 2.02 20.45 -9.41
N ILE A 582 1.12 19.51 -9.11
CA ILE A 582 1.28 18.53 -8.02
C ILE A 582 2.17 17.37 -8.51
N VAL A 583 1.99 16.95 -9.75
CA VAL A 583 2.84 15.95 -10.42
C VAL A 583 3.58 16.65 -11.56
N ARG A 584 4.90 16.57 -11.58
CA ARG A 584 5.71 17.20 -12.65
C ARG A 584 6.65 16.20 -13.28
N TRP A 585 6.72 16.21 -14.61
CA TRP A 585 7.69 15.46 -15.38
C TRP A 585 8.68 16.44 -16.02
N THR A 586 9.91 16.50 -15.51
CA THR A 586 10.97 17.42 -15.98
C THR A 586 12.30 16.69 -15.99
N ASP A 587 13.12 16.91 -17.02
CA ASP A 587 14.47 16.30 -17.14
C ASP A 587 14.51 14.77 -16.96
N ASN A 588 13.49 14.09 -17.48
CA ASN A 588 13.27 12.64 -17.33
C ASN A 588 13.14 12.16 -15.88
N ARG A 589 12.55 13.00 -15.02
CA ARG A 589 12.25 12.72 -13.64
C ARG A 589 10.82 13.09 -13.32
N LEU A 590 10.12 12.19 -12.61
CA LEU A 590 8.83 12.49 -12.01
C LEU A 590 9.03 13.02 -10.58
N THR A 591 8.44 14.17 -10.27
CA THR A 591 8.38 14.71 -8.91
C THR A 591 6.93 14.87 -8.48
N ILE A 592 6.64 14.57 -7.21
CA ILE A 592 5.32 14.70 -6.60
C ILE A 592 5.43 15.65 -5.41
N ASP A 593 4.56 16.66 -5.35
CA ASP A 593 4.36 17.48 -4.17
C ASP A 593 3.42 16.77 -3.20
N TRP A 594 3.99 15.91 -2.36
CA TRP A 594 3.25 14.98 -1.49
C TRP A 594 2.25 15.65 -0.56
N GLU A 595 2.52 16.88 -0.10
CA GLU A 595 1.61 17.64 0.78
C GLU A 595 0.34 18.07 0.06
N ARG A 596 0.41 18.33 -1.26
CA ARG A 596 -0.73 18.81 -2.05
C ARG A 596 -1.54 17.70 -2.69
N VAL A 597 -1.12 16.43 -2.57
CA VAL A 597 -1.80 15.30 -3.20
C VAL A 597 -3.22 15.16 -2.68
N ALA A 598 -3.43 15.18 -1.36
CA ALA A 598 -4.75 14.98 -0.77
C ALA A 598 -5.75 16.06 -1.20
N ASP A 599 -5.33 17.33 -1.19
CA ASP A 599 -6.14 18.45 -1.66
C ASP A 599 -6.48 18.32 -3.16
N GLY A 600 -5.49 18.00 -4.00
CA GLY A 600 -5.72 17.81 -5.44
C GLY A 600 -6.66 16.65 -5.76
N VAL A 601 -6.57 15.56 -5.01
CA VAL A 601 -7.50 14.42 -5.14
C VAL A 601 -8.91 14.82 -4.69
N ALA A 602 -9.04 15.57 -3.60
CA ALA A 602 -10.31 16.07 -3.10
C ALA A 602 -10.97 17.06 -4.08
N ASP A 603 -10.20 17.92 -4.74
CA ASP A 603 -10.72 18.86 -5.73
C ASP A 603 -11.28 18.12 -6.96
N LEU A 604 -10.54 17.16 -7.52
CA LEU A 604 -11.03 16.34 -8.65
C LEU A 604 -12.28 15.54 -8.24
N ARG A 605 -12.30 15.00 -7.01
CA ARG A 605 -13.48 14.34 -6.46
C ARG A 605 -14.69 15.27 -6.49
N GLY A 606 -14.51 16.53 -6.08
CA GLY A 606 -15.57 17.53 -6.12
C GLY A 606 -16.11 17.79 -7.53
N GLU A 607 -15.26 17.79 -8.56
CA GLU A 607 -15.71 17.90 -9.96
C GLU A 607 -16.57 16.71 -10.40
N VAL A 608 -16.14 15.48 -10.06
CA VAL A 608 -16.87 14.25 -10.38
C VAL A 608 -18.18 14.18 -9.60
N GLU A 609 -18.19 14.46 -8.29
CA GLU A 609 -19.40 14.51 -7.47
C GLU A 609 -20.38 15.56 -7.97
N LYS A 610 -19.91 16.73 -8.42
CA LYS A 610 -20.76 17.74 -9.03
C LYS A 610 -21.39 17.25 -10.34
N LEU A 611 -20.61 16.61 -11.23
CA LEU A 611 -21.15 16.00 -12.45
C LEU A 611 -22.30 15.04 -12.12
N TYR A 612 -22.12 14.27 -11.05
CA TYR A 612 -23.05 13.25 -10.58
C TYR A 612 -24.31 13.85 -9.96
N ARG A 613 -24.16 14.85 -9.08
CA ARG A 613 -25.29 15.60 -8.50
C ARG A 613 -26.14 16.28 -9.57
N ASP A 614 -25.49 16.95 -10.53
CA ASP A 614 -26.17 17.64 -11.62
C ASP A 614 -26.92 16.67 -12.57
N SER A 615 -26.73 15.35 -12.44
CA SER A 615 -27.38 14.35 -13.30
C SER A 615 -28.91 14.30 -13.13
N ILE A 616 -29.43 14.65 -11.95
CA ILE A 616 -30.88 14.64 -11.66
C ILE A 616 -31.66 15.59 -12.57
N ASP A 617 -31.00 16.65 -13.04
CA ASP A 617 -31.57 17.68 -13.91
C ASP A 617 -31.27 17.43 -15.40
N ARG A 618 -30.55 16.35 -15.75
CA ARG A 618 -30.12 16.05 -17.12
C ARG A 618 -30.88 14.87 -17.70
N SER A 619 -31.22 14.97 -18.99
CA SER A 619 -31.55 13.77 -19.76
C SER A 619 -30.31 12.86 -19.86
N LYS A 620 -30.53 11.56 -20.10
CA LYS A 620 -29.44 10.58 -20.23
C LYS A 620 -28.36 11.01 -21.24
N LEU A 621 -28.76 11.49 -22.42
CA LEU A 621 -27.80 11.96 -23.43
C LEU A 621 -27.10 13.25 -23.02
N ALA A 622 -27.81 14.20 -22.39
CA ALA A 622 -27.20 15.42 -21.89
C ALA A 622 -26.15 15.12 -20.80
N HIS A 623 -26.42 14.15 -19.93
CA HIS A 623 -25.46 13.69 -18.94
C HIS A 623 -24.25 13.01 -19.60
N TRP A 624 -24.45 12.16 -20.62
CA TRP A 624 -23.35 11.54 -21.36
C TRP A 624 -22.42 12.56 -22.01
N LEU A 625 -22.98 13.63 -22.58
CA LEU A 625 -22.22 14.73 -23.18
C LEU A 625 -21.46 15.52 -22.11
N ALA A 626 -22.07 15.83 -20.97
CA ALA A 626 -21.40 16.52 -19.86
C ALA A 626 -20.25 15.68 -19.27
N ALA A 627 -20.45 14.37 -19.14
CA ALA A 627 -19.40 13.44 -18.72
C ALA A 627 -18.24 13.39 -19.72
N TYR A 628 -18.55 13.38 -21.03
CA TYR A 628 -17.54 13.44 -22.07
C TYR A 628 -16.76 14.77 -22.05
N GLU A 629 -17.45 15.89 -21.83
CA GLU A 629 -16.85 17.22 -21.69
C GLU A 629 -15.88 17.25 -20.50
N LEU A 630 -16.27 16.74 -19.33
CA LEU A 630 -15.38 16.66 -18.17
C LEU A 630 -14.11 15.86 -18.49
N VAL A 631 -14.24 14.65 -19.04
CA VAL A 631 -13.09 13.80 -19.35
C VAL A 631 -12.20 14.45 -20.41
N SER A 632 -12.81 14.95 -21.48
CA SER A 632 -12.09 15.57 -22.60
C SER A 632 -11.43 16.91 -22.26
N ALA A 633 -11.90 17.58 -21.20
CA ALA A 633 -11.24 18.75 -20.65
C ALA A 633 -9.81 18.40 -20.22
N TYR A 634 -9.56 17.19 -19.69
CA TYR A 634 -8.27 16.75 -19.15
C TYR A 634 -7.50 15.81 -20.08
N VAL A 635 -8.18 14.83 -20.68
CA VAL A 635 -7.59 13.79 -21.54
C VAL A 635 -8.05 14.02 -22.97
N ALA A 636 -7.10 14.26 -23.89
CA ALA A 636 -7.44 14.55 -25.28
C ALA A 636 -8.16 13.35 -25.94
N PRO A 637 -9.34 13.56 -26.56
CA PRO A 637 -10.02 12.49 -27.28
C PRO A 637 -9.29 12.15 -28.59
N HIS A 638 -9.56 10.96 -29.11
CA HIS A 638 -9.02 10.52 -30.39
C HIS A 638 -9.43 11.50 -31.52
N PRO A 639 -8.51 11.92 -32.42
CA PRO A 639 -8.83 12.90 -33.47
C PRO A 639 -9.99 12.50 -34.40
N GLY A 640 -10.23 11.20 -34.54
CA GLY A 640 -11.33 10.63 -35.33
C GLY A 640 -12.68 10.57 -34.61
N SER A 641 -12.77 10.94 -33.34
CA SER A 641 -13.98 10.78 -32.52
C SER A 641 -15.20 11.49 -33.11
N SER A 642 -16.34 10.79 -33.14
CA SER A 642 -17.64 11.40 -33.42
C SER A 642 -18.21 12.14 -32.22
N TRP A 643 -17.87 11.71 -31.00
CA TRP A 643 -18.30 12.36 -29.76
C TRP A 643 -17.64 13.74 -29.58
N ALA A 644 -16.35 13.86 -29.88
CA ALA A 644 -15.62 15.14 -29.86
C ALA A 644 -16.15 16.16 -30.88
N LYS A 645 -16.81 15.70 -31.95
CA LYS A 645 -17.45 16.57 -32.96
C LYS A 645 -18.82 17.11 -32.52
N GLY A 646 -19.34 16.66 -31.39
CA GLY A 646 -20.61 17.10 -30.83
C GLY A 646 -21.83 16.34 -31.34
N LEU A 647 -23.00 16.78 -30.88
CA LEU A 647 -24.28 16.08 -31.05
C LEU A 647 -24.63 15.78 -32.52
N ASP A 648 -24.33 16.71 -33.43
CA ASP A 648 -24.68 16.60 -34.85
C ASP A 648 -23.90 15.48 -35.59
N ALA A 649 -22.78 15.04 -35.02
CA ALA A 649 -21.98 13.94 -35.55
C ALA A 649 -22.38 12.56 -34.99
N LEU A 650 -23.29 12.52 -34.00
CA LEU A 650 -23.72 11.29 -33.36
C LEU A 650 -24.95 10.69 -34.07
N PRO A 651 -25.04 9.35 -34.20
CA PRO A 651 -26.22 8.69 -34.72
C PRO A 651 -27.49 9.02 -33.92
N GLU A 652 -28.66 9.01 -34.58
CA GLU A 652 -29.93 9.29 -33.91
C GLU A 652 -30.29 8.23 -32.85
N GLU A 653 -30.07 6.95 -33.15
CA GLU A 653 -30.38 5.85 -32.22
C GLU A 653 -29.38 5.77 -31.06
N GLN A 654 -29.89 5.64 -29.82
CA GLN A 654 -29.06 5.56 -28.62
C GLN A 654 -28.04 4.42 -28.64
N LYS A 655 -28.44 3.23 -29.11
CA LYS A 655 -27.55 2.07 -29.23
C LYS A 655 -26.39 2.36 -30.18
N ALA A 656 -26.70 2.97 -31.33
CA ALA A 656 -25.72 3.38 -32.32
C ALA A 656 -24.79 4.49 -31.80
N LYS A 657 -25.24 5.38 -30.89
CA LYS A 657 -24.36 6.33 -30.20
C LYS A 657 -23.28 5.63 -29.37
N VAL A 658 -23.64 4.60 -28.61
CA VAL A 658 -22.64 3.82 -27.84
C VAL A 658 -21.69 3.07 -28.78
N ASP A 659 -22.17 2.63 -29.94
CA ASP A 659 -21.33 1.98 -30.96
C ASP A 659 -20.43 2.93 -31.74
N ALA A 660 -20.76 4.23 -31.76
CA ALA A 660 -19.91 5.26 -32.33
C ALA A 660 -18.67 5.58 -31.47
N VAL A 661 -18.61 5.07 -30.22
CA VAL A 661 -17.43 5.18 -29.36
C VAL A 661 -16.32 4.32 -29.93
N LEU A 662 -15.16 4.93 -30.18
CA LEU A 662 -14.00 4.21 -30.71
C LEU A 662 -13.48 3.18 -29.69
N PRO A 663 -12.79 2.12 -30.15
CA PRO A 663 -12.11 1.20 -29.24
C PRO A 663 -11.19 1.93 -28.27
N ASP A 664 -10.37 2.88 -28.75
CA ASP A 664 -9.54 3.76 -27.91
C ASP A 664 -9.98 5.22 -28.12
N GLU A 665 -11.12 5.58 -27.52
CA GLU A 665 -11.71 6.93 -27.62
C GLU A 665 -10.82 8.01 -26.99
N PHE A 666 -10.02 7.63 -25.99
CA PHE A 666 -9.09 8.48 -25.26
C PHE A 666 -7.70 7.81 -25.24
N PRO A 667 -6.92 8.00 -26.33
CA PRO A 667 -5.63 7.34 -26.50
C PRO A 667 -4.61 7.81 -25.46
N LEU A 668 -3.57 7.00 -25.27
CA LEU A 668 -2.50 7.32 -24.33
C LEU A 668 -1.79 8.63 -24.70
N SER A 669 -1.46 9.42 -23.67
CA SER A 669 -0.55 10.55 -23.84
C SER A 669 0.87 10.06 -24.22
N MET A 670 1.70 10.95 -24.76
CA MET A 670 3.10 10.64 -25.07
C MET A 670 3.88 10.09 -23.85
N PHE A 671 3.55 10.56 -22.65
CA PHE A 671 4.11 10.05 -21.41
C PHE A 671 3.72 8.58 -21.20
N TYR A 672 2.44 8.26 -21.29
CA TYR A 672 1.96 6.89 -21.07
C TYR A 672 2.35 5.92 -22.17
N GLU A 673 2.43 6.35 -23.43
CA GLU A 673 3.00 5.54 -24.51
C GLU A 673 4.46 5.15 -24.22
N ALA A 674 5.25 6.10 -23.69
CA ALA A 674 6.63 5.81 -23.29
C ALA A 674 6.69 4.88 -22.07
N LEU A 675 5.88 5.13 -21.05
CA LEU A 675 5.83 4.31 -19.84
C LEU A 675 5.39 2.87 -20.13
N ARG A 676 4.31 2.70 -20.92
CA ARG A 676 3.79 1.40 -21.33
C ARG A 676 4.86 0.58 -22.02
N ARG A 677 5.56 1.15 -23.01
CA ARG A 677 6.65 0.44 -23.72
C ARG A 677 7.79 0.00 -22.79
N LYS A 678 8.08 0.75 -21.74
CA LYS A 678 9.15 0.40 -20.78
C LYS A 678 8.73 -0.68 -19.78
N LEU A 679 7.44 -0.77 -19.47
CA LEU A 679 6.92 -1.60 -18.38
C LEU A 679 6.04 -2.77 -18.84
N THR A 680 5.84 -2.96 -20.15
CA THR A 680 5.00 -4.05 -20.68
C THR A 680 5.46 -5.40 -20.17
N ASP A 681 6.75 -5.73 -20.30
CA ASP A 681 7.31 -7.01 -19.80
C ASP A 681 7.13 -7.17 -18.27
N VAL A 682 7.18 -6.07 -17.52
CA VAL A 682 6.95 -6.09 -16.07
C VAL A 682 5.48 -6.41 -15.77
N VAL A 683 4.54 -5.77 -16.47
CA VAL A 683 3.11 -6.02 -16.32
C VAL A 683 2.78 -7.47 -16.71
N GLU A 684 3.26 -7.95 -17.85
CA GLU A 684 3.04 -9.33 -18.32
C GLU A 684 3.62 -10.35 -17.34
N SER A 685 4.78 -10.06 -16.72
CA SER A 685 5.37 -10.94 -15.70
C SER A 685 4.56 -11.06 -14.39
N THR A 686 3.41 -10.39 -14.29
CA THR A 686 2.50 -10.46 -13.14
C THR A 686 1.28 -11.35 -13.39
N GLU A 687 1.15 -11.98 -14.56
CA GLU A 687 0.16 -13.05 -14.78
C GLU A 687 0.40 -14.21 -13.81
N GLY A 688 -0.67 -14.75 -13.21
CA GLY A 688 -0.57 -15.87 -12.27
C GLY A 688 0.11 -15.56 -10.94
N LEU A 689 0.54 -14.31 -10.72
CA LEU A 689 1.25 -13.93 -9.51
C LEU A 689 0.38 -14.20 -8.26
N ARG A 690 1.00 -14.79 -7.23
CA ARG A 690 0.45 -14.97 -5.88
C ARG A 690 1.52 -14.58 -4.85
N ALA A 691 1.07 -14.25 -3.65
CA ALA A 691 1.94 -13.84 -2.54
C ALA A 691 2.89 -14.94 -2.07
#